data_AF-A0A7X5IVM0-F1
#
_entry.id   AF-A0A7X5IVM0-F1
#
_cell.length_a   1.000
_cell.length_b   1.000
_cell.length_c   1.000
_cell.angle_alpha   90.00
_cell.angle_beta   90.00
_cell.angle_gamma   90.00
#
_symmetry.space_group_name_H-M   'P 1'
#
loop_
_entity.id
_entity.type
_entity.pdbx_description
1 polymer ?
#
loop_
_entity_poly.entity_id
_entity_poly.type
_entity_poly.pdbx_seq_one_letter_code
_entity_poly.pdbx_strand_id
1 'polypeptide(L)'
;MQQEGVLSEETPEGTVSDTDEGIAPETQPQQEGVLPEETPEGTVSDTDEGIAPETQLQQEDILPEATPEELATYDSSSSLAYPTTIATTRGNVVPTPAEAYEAMIALQAQDMYKEGTTWTDDEPYSESKGYYKWKGGPLDGHNISATGCVAFAFSLSDVAFGSLPARMYTSGGFTYEDIKVGDILRVNNATHTVIVLEVNDAAVVVAEGNIADGDHVGKVHWGRGISKEEVMRITSHYITRYPEDYIPPDDPEANIPIANGNLDGGLAWNLTKAGTLTVSGKGAMPDFESEGKQPWKDNQGQIRKVVIEDGVTNIGSCAFWNCGVISAEISSSVTSIGNSAFRASDIVSVTIPSSVKTVGNNAFEGCKNLSTVTVCEGVETICENAFRACQKLSSITLPSSIGEVGSAAFFECTEVINVKFAPGSKQVKMGDNIFSRCYKLMGVKLPVNIDRIGEGMFQNCGMLAGVEIPQGAESIEASAFSSCSGLTTVIIPDSVATIGIAAFGACPLKDIYFTGTEEQWNSIRKIGDTTSMEKATMHYNYVPAPDPNPDDGDDNSNPGGDNDNNNPGGDNDNNNPGGDNDNNSPGGDNDNNNPGGDNDNSNPGGDKPGDNPGSGSGDNSSNNTGSGSDKTESTSGTSSNRNSDMKAAVETWKPTTPDEKKRYACVGKEAVQYTPSKDNAYQIDIKNAIQGPMCFKSFETVLGDYTIGRTYNIYAPSDTMYSMDKEIQFTIKIPSAIYKEKRDYKMICVTKDGKPIVYNDLDSNPETITIKTDKFYAYALIYK
;
A
#
# COMPACT_ATOMS: atom_id res chain seq x y z
N MET A 1 44.96 4.78 -35.30
CA MET A 1 44.92 3.41 -35.88
C MET A 1 46.18 2.70 -35.43
N GLN A 2 46.07 1.41 -35.05
CA GLN A 2 47.17 0.48 -34.67
C GLN A 2 47.95 0.89 -33.40
N GLN A 3 48.00 0.08 -32.33
CA GLN A 3 48.61 -1.26 -32.13
C GLN A 3 50.15 -1.18 -32.04
N GLU A 4 50.82 -1.61 -30.94
CA GLU A 4 51.00 -2.99 -30.43
C GLU A 4 51.76 -3.90 -31.41
N GLY A 5 52.78 -4.69 -31.02
CA GLY A 5 53.43 -4.86 -29.70
C GLY A 5 54.39 -6.09 -29.68
N VAL A 6 54.94 -6.43 -28.50
CA VAL A 6 55.55 -7.74 -28.11
C VAL A 6 56.96 -8.14 -28.66
N LEU A 7 57.81 -8.65 -27.73
CA LEU A 7 58.84 -9.73 -27.81
C LEU A 7 59.25 -9.99 -26.32
N SER A 8 59.05 -11.18 -25.71
CA SER A 8 59.92 -12.39 -25.70
C SER A 8 61.18 -12.24 -24.79
N GLU A 9 61.86 -13.23 -24.18
CA GLU A 9 61.87 -14.73 -24.08
C GLU A 9 62.66 -15.08 -22.76
N GLU A 10 62.65 -16.24 -22.07
CA GLU A 10 61.93 -17.54 -22.13
C GLU A 10 61.88 -18.19 -20.69
N THR A 11 62.21 -19.49 -20.50
CA THR A 11 62.06 -20.33 -19.26
C THR A 11 63.27 -21.33 -19.12
N PRO A 12 63.28 -22.55 -18.51
CA PRO A 12 62.36 -23.33 -17.62
C PRO A 12 63.02 -24.14 -16.44
N GLU A 13 62.15 -24.82 -15.64
CA GLU A 13 62.30 -26.15 -14.95
C GLU A 13 63.40 -26.45 -13.88
N GLY A 14 63.21 -27.35 -12.90
CA GLY A 14 62.06 -28.23 -12.50
C GLY A 14 62.17 -28.66 -11.01
N THR A 15 61.08 -28.99 -10.27
CA THR A 15 60.37 -30.31 -10.12
C THR A 15 61.22 -31.43 -9.45
N VAL A 16 60.73 -32.41 -8.64
CA VAL A 16 59.38 -32.94 -8.28
C VAL A 16 59.41 -33.57 -6.84
N SER A 17 58.24 -33.85 -6.21
CA SER A 17 57.92 -35.01 -5.30
C SER A 17 58.64 -35.19 -3.93
N ASP A 18 58.24 -36.03 -2.95
CA ASP A 18 56.98 -36.66 -2.40
C ASP A 18 57.43 -37.57 -1.21
N THR A 19 56.68 -38.01 -0.17
CA THR A 19 55.43 -37.66 0.58
C THR A 19 55.72 -37.98 2.10
N ASP A 20 54.89 -38.40 3.09
CA ASP A 20 53.46 -38.78 3.29
C ASP A 20 53.07 -38.79 4.80
N GLU A 21 51.85 -39.24 5.18
CA GLU A 21 51.29 -39.74 6.50
C GLU A 21 51.88 -39.26 7.87
N GLY A 22 51.14 -39.04 8.97
CA GLY A 22 49.73 -39.27 9.34
C GLY A 22 49.54 -39.31 10.89
N ILE A 23 48.35 -39.73 11.38
CA ILE A 23 47.99 -40.06 12.80
C ILE A 23 47.63 -38.90 13.77
N ALA A 24 46.51 -39.07 14.50
CA ALA A 24 46.14 -38.40 15.76
C ALA A 24 45.81 -39.46 16.85
N PRO A 25 45.83 -39.11 18.15
CA PRO A 25 44.57 -39.19 18.93
C PRO A 25 44.44 -38.16 20.08
N GLU A 26 43.41 -38.32 20.93
CA GLU A 26 42.83 -37.34 21.87
C GLU A 26 43.32 -37.40 23.34
N THR A 27 42.72 -36.52 24.17
CA THR A 27 42.49 -36.55 25.65
C THR A 27 43.42 -35.75 26.60
N GLN A 28 42.80 -35.20 27.66
CA GLN A 28 43.39 -34.39 28.75
C GLN A 28 43.67 -35.23 30.02
N PRO A 29 44.45 -34.67 30.98
CA PRO A 29 43.99 -34.64 32.38
C PRO A 29 44.22 -33.29 33.10
N GLN A 30 43.94 -33.23 34.42
CA GLN A 30 43.69 -32.02 35.23
C GLN A 30 44.70 -31.79 36.38
N GLN A 31 44.56 -30.63 37.07
CA GLN A 31 44.96 -30.33 38.47
C GLN A 31 46.49 -30.23 38.78
N GLU A 32 46.97 -29.59 39.85
CA GLU A 32 46.39 -28.96 41.08
C GLU A 32 47.27 -27.72 41.46
N GLY A 33 46.95 -26.80 42.39
CA GLY A 33 45.89 -26.72 43.41
C GLY A 33 46.07 -25.53 44.38
N VAL A 34 45.61 -25.72 45.64
CA VAL A 34 45.72 -24.86 46.85
C VAL A 34 44.56 -23.88 47.14
N LEU A 35 43.77 -24.27 48.16
CA LEU A 35 42.80 -23.52 49.00
C LEU A 35 43.47 -23.21 50.37
N PRO A 36 42.92 -22.44 51.36
CA PRO A 36 41.56 -22.57 51.97
C PRO A 36 40.83 -21.24 52.37
N GLU A 37 39.48 -21.18 52.42
CA GLU A 37 38.51 -21.35 53.56
C GLU A 37 38.50 -20.19 54.61
N GLU A 38 37.42 -19.83 55.32
CA GLU A 38 36.03 -20.36 55.48
C GLU A 38 34.93 -19.25 55.36
N THR A 39 33.67 -19.67 55.23
CA THR A 39 32.38 -18.96 55.48
C THR A 39 32.03 -18.97 57.02
N PRO A 40 30.84 -18.54 57.58
CA PRO A 40 29.53 -18.27 56.96
C PRO A 40 28.64 -17.11 57.53
N GLU A 41 27.48 -16.94 56.86
CA GLU A 41 26.10 -16.60 57.32
C GLU A 41 25.81 -15.74 58.59
N GLY A 42 24.74 -14.91 58.51
CA GLY A 42 23.75 -14.87 59.62
C GLY A 42 23.17 -13.53 60.14
N THR A 43 22.23 -12.92 59.41
CA THR A 43 20.97 -12.26 59.91
C THR A 43 20.93 -11.28 61.13
N VAL A 44 20.50 -10.03 60.83
CA VAL A 44 19.44 -9.21 61.51
C VAL A 44 19.73 -8.54 62.88
N SER A 45 19.09 -7.35 63.06
CA SER A 45 18.92 -6.49 64.27
C SER A 45 20.16 -5.81 64.89
N ASP A 46 20.09 -4.60 65.50
CA ASP A 46 19.07 -3.52 65.53
C ASP A 46 19.75 -2.17 65.94
N THR A 47 19.00 -1.05 65.81
CA THR A 47 19.06 0.27 66.52
C THR A 47 20.22 0.57 67.52
N ASP A 48 20.81 1.78 67.66
CA ASP A 48 20.41 3.13 67.17
C ASP A 48 21.55 4.18 67.24
N GLU A 49 21.28 5.40 66.75
CA GLU A 49 21.89 6.74 67.01
C GLU A 49 23.43 6.92 67.06
N GLY A 50 23.98 7.85 66.23
CA GLY A 50 25.43 8.16 66.22
C GLY A 50 25.91 9.51 65.62
N ILE A 51 25.14 10.15 64.74
CA ILE A 51 25.33 11.51 64.16
C ILE A 51 26.40 11.68 63.03
N ALA A 52 25.97 12.40 61.97
CA ALA A 52 26.71 12.93 60.80
C ALA A 52 27.14 11.92 59.71
N PRO A 53 27.35 12.35 58.44
CA PRO A 53 27.21 13.69 57.84
C PRO A 53 26.12 13.77 56.73
N GLU A 54 26.00 14.90 56.03
CA GLU A 54 25.26 14.97 54.75
C GLU A 54 26.01 15.70 53.62
N THR A 55 25.96 15.09 52.43
CA THR A 55 26.13 15.68 51.11
C THR A 55 24.85 15.39 50.32
N GLN A 56 24.28 16.38 49.63
CA GLN A 56 22.96 16.26 49.00
C GLN A 56 23.05 16.10 47.48
N LEU A 57 22.51 14.99 46.96
CA LEU A 57 22.33 14.65 45.54
C LEU A 57 21.15 13.66 45.41
N GLN A 58 20.34 13.82 44.36
CA GLN A 58 19.22 12.95 43.92
C GLN A 58 17.89 13.00 44.72
N GLN A 59 16.79 13.10 43.96
CA GLN A 59 15.38 13.31 44.32
C GLN A 59 14.60 13.30 42.97
N GLU A 60 13.38 12.81 42.70
CA GLU A 60 12.27 12.00 43.29
C GLU A 60 11.43 11.51 42.05
N ASP A 61 10.63 10.43 42.00
CA ASP A 61 10.39 9.24 42.83
C ASP A 61 9.75 8.13 41.92
N ILE A 62 9.38 6.95 42.44
CA ILE A 62 8.99 5.75 41.66
C ILE A 62 7.51 5.33 41.81
N LEU A 63 6.73 5.47 40.72
CA LEU A 63 5.50 4.69 40.38
C LEU A 63 4.28 4.82 41.36
N PRO A 64 3.08 4.19 41.15
CA PRO A 64 2.70 3.16 40.17
C PRO A 64 1.34 3.31 39.43
N GLU A 65 1.06 2.29 38.61
CA GLU A 65 -0.25 1.72 38.19
C GLU A 65 -1.38 2.60 37.57
N ALA A 66 -1.92 2.10 36.45
CA ALA A 66 -3.27 2.42 35.97
C ALA A 66 -3.89 1.17 35.31
N THR A 67 -5.11 0.82 35.72
CA THR A 67 -5.93 -0.31 35.21
C THR A 67 -6.95 0.16 34.14
N PRO A 68 -7.60 -0.76 33.38
CA PRO A 68 -8.28 -0.43 32.12
C PRO A 68 -9.79 -0.10 32.25
N GLU A 69 -10.50 -0.07 31.10
CA GLU A 69 -11.92 0.29 30.87
C GLU A 69 -12.16 1.83 30.75
N GLU A 70 -12.96 2.37 29.81
CA GLU A 70 -13.71 1.78 28.69
C GLU A 70 -13.93 2.82 27.54
N LEU A 71 -14.21 2.34 26.32
CA LEU A 71 -14.94 2.98 25.19
C LEU A 71 -14.66 4.47 24.83
N ALA A 72 -13.94 4.76 23.74
CA ALA A 72 -14.47 5.00 22.37
C ALA A 72 -15.19 6.38 22.19
N THR A 73 -14.94 7.21 21.16
CA THR A 73 -14.93 7.01 19.69
C THR A 73 -14.11 8.17 19.03
N TYR A 74 -13.75 8.26 17.74
CA TYR A 74 -14.46 7.91 16.50
C TYR A 74 -13.52 7.73 15.28
N ASP A 75 -13.49 6.53 14.69
CA ASP A 75 -13.34 6.20 13.25
C ASP A 75 -12.16 6.75 12.41
N SER A 76 -11.49 5.84 11.71
CA SER A 76 -10.52 6.12 10.65
C SER A 76 -10.86 5.38 9.36
N SER A 77 -11.33 6.09 8.33
CA SER A 77 -11.40 5.53 6.97
C SER A 77 -11.47 6.61 5.87
N SER A 78 -10.33 6.92 5.22
CA SER A 78 -10.36 7.35 3.82
C SER A 78 -9.01 7.07 3.14
N SER A 79 -9.04 6.18 2.15
CA SER A 79 -7.92 5.85 1.26
C SER A 79 -8.43 5.16 0.00
N LEU A 80 -8.52 5.93 -1.09
CA LEU A 80 -8.44 5.41 -2.46
C LEU A 80 -7.16 5.98 -3.09
N ALA A 81 -6.49 5.18 -3.91
CA ALA A 81 -5.20 5.51 -4.51
C ALA A 81 -5.32 5.86 -6.00
N TYR A 82 -4.35 6.62 -6.50
CA TYR A 82 -4.28 7.08 -7.89
C TYR A 82 -3.40 6.17 -8.77
N PRO A 83 -3.68 6.04 -10.08
CA PRO A 83 -2.79 5.43 -11.06
C PRO A 83 -1.72 6.42 -11.58
N THR A 84 -0.64 5.89 -12.17
CA THR A 84 0.62 6.63 -12.40
C THR A 84 1.00 6.74 -13.88
N THR A 85 1.43 7.93 -14.34
CA THR A 85 2.41 8.10 -15.45
C THR A 85 2.97 9.54 -15.54
N ILE A 86 3.18 10.17 -14.39
CA ILE A 86 4.06 11.35 -14.25
C ILE A 86 5.06 11.01 -13.15
N ALA A 87 6.32 11.44 -13.31
CA ALA A 87 7.51 11.14 -12.50
C ALA A 87 7.23 10.38 -11.18
N THR A 88 7.59 9.10 -11.14
CA THR A 88 7.47 8.22 -9.98
C THR A 88 8.07 8.88 -8.73
N THR A 89 7.20 9.24 -7.79
CA THR A 89 7.49 9.62 -6.40
C THR A 89 8.87 10.26 -6.18
N ARG A 90 8.93 11.59 -6.11
CA ARG A 90 10.00 12.31 -5.39
C ARG A 90 9.92 11.96 -3.90
N GLY A 91 10.34 10.74 -3.57
CA GLY A 91 10.88 10.48 -2.26
C GLY A 91 12.08 11.40 -2.10
N ASN A 92 12.08 12.16 -1.02
CA ASN A 92 13.30 12.59 -0.34
C ASN A 92 14.16 13.69 -1.01
N VAL A 93 14.07 13.91 -2.32
CA VAL A 93 14.79 15.02 -2.97
C VAL A 93 14.05 16.32 -2.71
N VAL A 94 14.71 17.32 -2.12
CA VAL A 94 14.18 18.69 -2.14
C VAL A 94 14.23 19.17 -3.60
N PRO A 95 13.07 19.38 -4.27
CA PRO A 95 13.06 19.76 -5.68
C PRO A 95 13.65 21.15 -5.84
N THR A 96 14.23 21.47 -7.00
CA THR A 96 14.44 22.89 -7.36
C THR A 96 13.09 23.59 -7.58
N PRO A 97 13.00 24.92 -7.44
CA PRO A 97 11.93 25.74 -7.99
C PRO A 97 11.46 25.38 -9.40
N ALA A 98 12.34 25.16 -10.38
CA ALA A 98 11.96 24.70 -11.71
C ALA A 98 11.44 23.24 -11.69
N GLU A 99 12.02 22.35 -10.89
CA GLU A 99 11.48 20.99 -10.74
C GLU A 99 10.11 20.96 -10.04
N ALA A 100 9.89 21.86 -9.08
CA ALA A 100 8.62 22.05 -8.40
C ALA A 100 7.59 22.70 -9.34
N TYR A 101 8.01 23.68 -10.14
CA TYR A 101 7.23 24.28 -11.22
C TYR A 101 6.75 23.21 -12.20
N GLU A 102 7.67 22.45 -12.82
CA GLU A 102 7.31 21.40 -13.77
C GLU A 102 6.41 20.33 -13.14
N ALA A 103 6.66 19.93 -11.89
CA ALA A 103 5.81 18.98 -11.16
C ALA A 103 4.39 19.51 -10.89
N MET A 104 4.23 20.79 -10.53
CA MET A 104 2.93 21.43 -10.34
C MET A 104 2.21 21.67 -11.68
N ILE A 105 2.90 22.23 -12.67
CA ILE A 105 2.35 22.58 -13.99
C ILE A 105 1.93 21.33 -14.77
N ALA A 106 2.61 20.19 -14.56
CA ALA A 106 2.17 18.90 -15.09
C ALA A 106 0.76 18.48 -14.61
N LEU A 107 0.23 19.06 -13.53
CA LEU A 107 -1.16 18.88 -13.11
C LEU A 107 -2.17 19.64 -13.98
N GLN A 108 -1.80 20.73 -14.67
CA GLN A 108 -2.72 21.48 -15.55
C GLN A 108 -3.33 20.62 -16.66
N ALA A 109 -2.64 19.54 -17.05
CA ALA A 109 -3.12 18.57 -18.03
C ALA A 109 -4.17 17.59 -17.47
N GLN A 110 -4.33 17.50 -16.15
CA GLN A 110 -5.29 16.63 -15.47
C GLN A 110 -6.61 17.37 -15.26
N ASP A 111 -7.74 16.71 -15.57
CA ASP A 111 -9.07 17.35 -15.57
C ASP A 111 -9.43 18.02 -14.22
N MET A 112 -8.90 17.56 -13.08
CA MET A 112 -9.13 18.13 -11.74
C MET A 112 -8.40 19.46 -11.45
N TYR A 113 -7.22 19.68 -12.05
CA TYR A 113 -6.36 20.85 -11.79
C TYR A 113 -6.23 21.77 -13.00
N LYS A 114 -7.00 21.51 -14.04
CA LYS A 114 -7.03 22.30 -15.28
C LYS A 114 -7.64 23.69 -15.06
N GLU A 115 -7.15 24.66 -15.82
CA GLU A 115 -7.68 26.04 -15.79
C GLU A 115 -9.21 26.07 -15.94
N GLY A 116 -9.89 26.72 -14.99
CA GLY A 116 -11.35 26.87 -14.98
C GLY A 116 -12.15 25.65 -14.53
N THR A 117 -11.51 24.53 -14.13
CA THR A 117 -12.20 23.42 -13.44
C THR A 117 -12.76 23.90 -12.11
N THR A 118 -13.96 23.44 -11.73
CA THR A 118 -14.57 23.74 -10.42
C THR A 118 -13.69 23.24 -9.28
N TRP A 119 -13.45 24.09 -8.29
CA TRP A 119 -12.74 23.75 -7.05
C TRP A 119 -13.35 24.59 -5.93
N THR A 120 -13.91 23.93 -4.92
CA THR A 120 -14.68 24.56 -3.84
C THR A 120 -14.24 23.99 -2.49
N ASP A 121 -14.89 24.39 -1.40
CA ASP A 121 -14.58 23.82 -0.08
C ASP A 121 -15.03 22.35 0.03
N ASP A 122 -16.01 21.92 -0.77
CA ASP A 122 -16.58 20.56 -0.75
C ASP A 122 -16.03 19.63 -1.86
N GLU A 123 -15.69 20.15 -3.05
CA GLU A 123 -15.13 19.39 -4.17
C GLU A 123 -13.65 19.74 -4.39
N PRO A 124 -12.74 18.74 -4.57
CA PRO A 124 -13.01 17.45 -5.21
C PRO A 124 -13.11 16.21 -4.27
N TYR A 125 -13.63 16.32 -3.04
CA TYR A 125 -13.63 15.18 -2.10
C TYR A 125 -14.79 14.19 -2.25
N SER A 126 -14.43 12.91 -2.30
CA SER A 126 -15.21 11.82 -1.72
C SER A 126 -14.23 10.76 -1.19
N GLU A 127 -14.41 10.12 -0.03
CA GLU A 127 -15.59 9.99 0.82
C GLU A 127 -15.31 10.27 2.34
N SER A 128 -16.31 9.97 3.18
CA SER A 128 -16.36 9.89 4.65
C SER A 128 -16.13 11.16 5.50
N LYS A 129 -15.07 11.94 5.27
CA LYS A 129 -14.72 13.08 6.16
C LYS A 129 -14.42 14.41 5.47
N GLY A 130 -14.40 14.47 4.14
CA GLY A 130 -14.49 15.74 3.39
C GLY A 130 -13.29 16.70 3.52
N TYR A 131 -12.07 16.19 3.63
CA TYR A 131 -10.85 17.02 3.68
C TYR A 131 -9.64 16.37 3.03
N TYR A 132 -8.74 17.21 2.50
CA TYR A 132 -7.39 16.85 2.10
C TYR A 132 -6.52 16.61 3.34
N LYS A 133 -5.66 15.58 3.28
CA LYS A 133 -4.66 15.28 4.32
C LYS A 133 -3.28 15.74 3.81
N TRP A 134 -2.76 16.82 4.38
CA TRP A 134 -1.43 17.34 4.06
C TRP A 134 -0.32 16.36 4.42
N LYS A 135 0.62 16.09 3.50
CA LYS A 135 1.77 15.21 3.75
C LYS A 135 2.98 15.96 4.29
N GLY A 136 2.99 17.30 4.24
CA GLY A 136 4.09 18.14 4.73
C GLY A 136 4.23 18.28 6.25
N GLY A 137 3.62 17.39 7.03
CA GLY A 137 3.73 17.37 8.50
C GLY A 137 2.89 18.46 9.19
N PRO A 138 3.07 18.63 10.52
CA PRO A 138 2.30 19.60 11.29
C PRO A 138 2.75 21.04 11.05
N LEU A 139 1.81 21.99 11.01
CA LEU A 139 2.07 23.43 11.12
C LEU A 139 1.67 23.89 12.53
N ASP A 140 2.53 24.67 13.17
CA ASP A 140 2.39 25.15 14.57
C ASP A 140 2.02 24.04 15.57
N GLY A 141 2.53 22.82 15.35
CA GLY A 141 2.26 21.63 16.19
C GLY A 141 0.99 20.86 15.85
N HIS A 142 0.23 21.26 14.82
CA HIS A 142 -1.04 20.64 14.43
C HIS A 142 -0.97 19.99 13.04
N ASN A 143 -1.39 18.72 12.93
CA ASN A 143 -1.57 18.04 11.64
C ASN A 143 -2.74 18.68 10.88
N ILE A 144 -2.53 19.07 9.62
CA ILE A 144 -3.52 19.86 8.88
C ILE A 144 -4.42 18.99 8.00
N SER A 145 -5.72 19.11 8.27
CA SER A 145 -6.82 18.72 7.40
C SER A 145 -7.33 19.98 6.69
N ALA A 146 -7.38 19.99 5.37
CA ALA A 146 -7.65 21.19 4.56
C ALA A 146 -8.79 21.00 3.56
N THR A 147 -9.45 22.11 3.19
CA THR A 147 -10.47 22.19 2.14
C THR A 147 -10.16 23.36 1.20
N GLY A 148 -10.86 23.44 0.06
CA GLY A 148 -10.87 24.66 -0.78
C GLY A 148 -9.51 25.15 -1.24
N CYS A 149 -9.28 26.46 -1.12
CA CYS A 149 -8.06 27.13 -1.53
C CYS A 149 -6.80 26.60 -0.80
N VAL A 150 -6.93 26.28 0.49
CA VAL A 150 -5.84 25.70 1.29
C VAL A 150 -5.44 24.35 0.71
N ALA A 151 -6.43 23.50 0.43
CA ALA A 151 -6.19 22.17 -0.10
C ALA A 151 -5.73 22.14 -1.57
N PHE A 152 -6.10 23.13 -2.38
CA PHE A 152 -5.55 23.28 -3.72
C PHE A 152 -4.04 23.51 -3.65
N ALA A 153 -3.62 24.54 -2.89
CA ALA A 153 -2.21 24.87 -2.68
C ALA A 153 -1.44 23.67 -2.06
N PHE A 154 -2.05 22.97 -1.11
CA PHE A 154 -1.46 21.78 -0.50
C PHE A 154 -1.37 20.60 -1.49
N SER A 155 -2.36 20.40 -2.37
CA SER A 155 -2.33 19.32 -3.36
C SER A 155 -1.21 19.49 -4.39
N LEU A 156 -1.01 20.72 -4.87
CA LEU A 156 0.09 21.06 -5.78
C LEU A 156 1.45 20.91 -5.07
N SER A 157 1.57 21.40 -3.83
CA SER A 157 2.81 21.28 -3.07
C SER A 157 3.12 19.82 -2.67
N ASP A 158 2.14 18.97 -2.37
CA ASP A 158 2.34 17.53 -2.13
C ASP A 158 2.70 16.73 -3.39
N VAL A 159 2.54 17.31 -4.59
CA VAL A 159 3.04 16.73 -5.86
C VAL A 159 4.49 17.17 -6.13
N ALA A 160 4.84 18.42 -5.88
CA ALA A 160 6.21 18.91 -6.02
C ALA A 160 7.17 18.36 -4.95
N PHE A 161 6.75 18.38 -3.68
CA PHE A 161 7.59 18.14 -2.50
C PHE A 161 7.27 16.83 -1.76
N GLY A 162 6.31 16.03 -2.22
CA GLY A 162 5.96 14.74 -1.63
C GLY A 162 5.59 14.84 -0.15
N SER A 163 6.45 14.33 0.73
CA SER A 163 6.26 14.31 2.20
C SER A 163 7.29 15.15 2.97
N LEU A 164 7.98 16.09 2.31
CA LEU A 164 8.97 16.98 2.95
C LEU A 164 8.30 17.89 4.02
N PRO A 165 8.94 18.13 5.18
CA PRO A 165 8.36 18.92 6.26
C PRO A 165 8.21 20.40 5.91
N ALA A 166 7.16 21.04 6.41
CA ALA A 166 6.87 22.45 6.21
C ALA A 166 7.20 23.32 7.45
N ARG A 167 7.43 24.61 7.24
CA ARG A 167 7.47 25.67 8.27
C ARG A 167 6.52 26.79 7.90
N MET A 168 6.03 27.53 8.89
CA MET A 168 5.15 28.69 8.71
C MET A 168 5.71 29.91 9.46
N TYR A 169 5.64 31.07 8.81
CA TYR A 169 6.05 32.36 9.35
C TYR A 169 4.85 33.32 9.29
N THR A 170 4.61 34.09 10.35
CA THR A 170 3.52 35.07 10.43
C THR A 170 3.92 36.41 9.79
N SER A 171 2.94 37.29 9.55
CA SER A 171 3.16 38.64 9.02
C SER A 171 4.24 39.41 9.80
N GLY A 172 5.29 39.86 9.09
CA GLY A 172 6.46 40.50 9.68
C GLY A 172 7.59 39.54 10.12
N GLY A 173 7.37 38.22 10.06
CA GLY A 173 8.37 37.16 10.26
C GLY A 173 9.02 36.63 8.98
N PHE A 174 8.75 37.25 7.83
CA PHE A 174 9.34 36.95 6.53
C PHE A 174 9.47 38.24 5.69
N THR A 175 10.35 38.21 4.69
CA THR A 175 10.55 39.23 3.67
C THR A 175 10.08 38.73 2.30
N TYR A 176 10.05 39.59 1.29
CA TYR A 176 9.62 39.16 -0.05
C TYR A 176 10.66 38.23 -0.69
N GLU A 177 11.92 38.47 -0.38
CA GLU A 177 13.12 37.76 -0.85
C GLU A 177 13.19 36.31 -0.35
N ASP A 178 12.41 35.96 0.70
CA ASP A 178 12.30 34.60 1.20
C ASP A 178 11.47 33.69 0.28
N ILE A 179 10.55 34.26 -0.50
CA ILE A 179 9.53 33.53 -1.27
C ILE A 179 10.12 32.85 -2.51
N LYS A 180 9.84 31.55 -2.69
CA LYS A 180 10.29 30.70 -3.81
C LYS A 180 9.09 30.00 -4.48
N VAL A 181 9.32 29.37 -5.63
CA VAL A 181 8.28 28.62 -6.35
C VAL A 181 7.86 27.39 -5.56
N GLY A 182 6.55 27.15 -5.44
CA GLY A 182 5.98 26.06 -4.65
C GLY A 182 5.75 26.39 -3.17
N ASP A 183 6.15 27.59 -2.72
CA ASP A 183 5.73 28.13 -1.43
C ASP A 183 4.28 28.62 -1.45
N ILE A 184 3.65 28.61 -0.28
CA ILE A 184 2.21 28.82 -0.11
C ILE A 184 1.98 30.11 0.68
N LEU A 185 1.20 31.04 0.11
CA LEU A 185 0.91 32.36 0.67
C LEU A 185 -0.54 32.44 1.14
N ARG A 186 -0.74 32.78 2.42
CA ARG A 186 -2.07 32.94 3.01
C ARG A 186 -2.51 34.41 3.00
N VAL A 187 -3.06 34.81 1.86
CA VAL A 187 -3.39 36.19 1.49
C VAL A 187 -4.72 36.67 2.08
N ASN A 188 -5.03 37.96 1.87
CA ASN A 188 -6.29 38.62 2.27
C ASN A 188 -6.68 38.35 3.74
N ASN A 189 -5.77 38.60 4.68
CA ASN A 189 -6.00 38.35 6.12
C ASN A 189 -6.40 36.89 6.43
N ALA A 190 -5.70 35.94 5.81
CA ALA A 190 -5.87 34.49 5.96
C ALA A 190 -7.15 33.87 5.36
N THR A 191 -8.01 34.65 4.68
CA THR A 191 -9.26 34.13 4.09
C THR A 191 -9.06 33.41 2.76
N HIS A 192 -7.89 33.51 2.13
CA HIS A 192 -7.58 32.85 0.87
C HIS A 192 -6.14 32.33 0.85
N THR A 193 -5.88 31.31 0.04
CA THR A 193 -4.59 30.60 0.02
C THR A 193 -4.18 30.30 -1.42
N VAL A 194 -2.94 30.63 -1.77
CA VAL A 194 -2.39 30.51 -3.12
C VAL A 194 -1.01 29.86 -3.07
N ILE A 195 -0.57 29.25 -4.17
CA ILE A 195 0.78 28.68 -4.31
C ILE A 195 1.56 29.37 -5.42
N VAL A 196 2.83 29.68 -5.16
CA VAL A 196 3.69 30.43 -6.08
C VAL A 196 4.14 29.55 -7.24
N LEU A 197 3.99 30.05 -8.47
CA LEU A 197 4.49 29.45 -9.71
C LEU A 197 5.77 30.13 -10.18
N GLU A 198 5.85 31.46 -10.06
CA GLU A 198 7.00 32.26 -10.47
C GLU A 198 7.22 33.38 -9.46
N VAL A 199 8.47 33.83 -9.31
CA VAL A 199 8.85 34.99 -8.49
C VAL A 199 9.91 35.81 -9.21
N ASN A 200 9.77 37.14 -9.16
CA ASN A 200 10.77 38.11 -9.61
C ASN A 200 10.76 39.34 -8.68
N ASP A 201 11.71 40.26 -8.85
CA ASP A 201 11.91 41.46 -8.02
C ASP A 201 10.68 42.33 -7.78
N ALA A 202 9.67 42.27 -8.67
CA ALA A 202 8.49 43.14 -8.65
C ALA A 202 7.14 42.40 -8.42
N ALA A 203 7.04 41.11 -8.73
CA ALA A 203 5.80 40.33 -8.57
C ALA A 203 6.03 38.83 -8.45
N VAL A 204 5.06 38.14 -7.82
CA VAL A 204 4.87 36.69 -7.94
C VAL A 204 3.77 36.39 -8.95
N VAL A 205 3.82 35.20 -9.55
CA VAL A 205 2.71 34.59 -10.29
C VAL A 205 2.24 33.38 -9.49
N VAL A 206 0.94 33.20 -9.31
CA VAL A 206 0.37 32.13 -8.46
C VAL A 206 -0.64 31.24 -9.18
N ALA A 207 -0.85 30.05 -8.62
CA ALA A 207 -2.04 29.23 -8.84
C ALA A 207 -2.89 29.17 -7.57
N GLU A 208 -4.20 29.01 -7.75
CA GLU A 208 -5.17 29.03 -6.66
C GLU A 208 -6.46 28.28 -7.05
N GLY A 209 -7.18 27.79 -6.05
CA GLY A 209 -8.51 27.20 -6.19
C GLY A 209 -9.51 27.89 -5.27
N ASN A 210 -10.81 27.79 -5.57
CA ASN A 210 -11.89 28.42 -4.79
C ASN A 210 -11.71 29.95 -4.55
N ILE A 211 -11.49 30.73 -5.62
CA ILE A 211 -11.51 32.20 -5.51
C ILE A 211 -12.94 32.66 -5.14
N ALA A 212 -13.06 33.68 -4.30
CA ALA A 212 -14.34 34.21 -3.82
C ALA A 212 -14.99 35.27 -4.76
N ASP A 213 -14.22 35.87 -5.67
CA ASP A 213 -14.64 36.94 -6.58
C ASP A 213 -14.01 36.84 -7.98
N GLY A 214 -14.61 37.54 -8.96
CA GLY A 214 -14.18 37.55 -10.37
C GLY A 214 -14.75 36.43 -11.26
N ASP A 215 -14.18 36.23 -12.44
CA ASP A 215 -14.67 35.25 -13.44
C ASP A 215 -14.26 33.79 -13.09
N HIS A 216 -13.31 33.64 -12.17
CA HIS A 216 -12.75 32.37 -11.69
C HIS A 216 -13.33 31.93 -10.32
N VAL A 217 -14.47 32.50 -9.91
CA VAL A 217 -15.18 32.11 -8.67
C VAL A 217 -15.43 30.61 -8.59
N GLY A 218 -15.03 29.99 -7.47
CA GLY A 218 -15.24 28.56 -7.21
C GLY A 218 -14.50 27.64 -8.19
N LYS A 219 -13.38 28.09 -8.77
CA LYS A 219 -12.59 27.35 -9.76
C LYS A 219 -11.11 27.37 -9.45
N VAL A 220 -10.40 26.48 -10.14
CA VAL A 220 -8.95 26.52 -10.35
C VAL A 220 -8.59 27.67 -11.29
N HIS A 221 -7.54 28.42 -10.93
CA HIS A 221 -6.91 29.44 -11.76
C HIS A 221 -5.38 29.36 -11.65
N TRP A 222 -4.69 29.49 -12.78
CA TRP A 222 -3.24 29.57 -12.89
C TRP A 222 -2.84 30.88 -13.58
N GLY A 223 -1.85 31.57 -13.05
CA GLY A 223 -1.23 32.72 -13.71
C GLY A 223 -1.61 34.10 -13.16
N ARG A 224 -2.29 34.18 -12.00
CA ARG A 224 -2.56 35.50 -11.39
C ARG A 224 -1.26 36.12 -10.89
N GLY A 225 -0.93 37.32 -11.39
CA GLY A 225 0.13 38.14 -10.84
C GLY A 225 -0.28 38.85 -9.55
N ILE A 226 0.63 38.94 -8.58
CA ILE A 226 0.49 39.74 -7.36
C ILE A 226 1.77 40.57 -7.17
N SER A 227 1.69 41.89 -7.05
CA SER A 227 2.89 42.73 -6.92
C SER A 227 3.55 42.55 -5.55
N LYS A 228 4.85 42.83 -5.46
CA LYS A 228 5.65 42.78 -4.24
C LYS A 228 5.04 43.57 -3.08
N GLU A 229 4.61 44.80 -3.35
CA GLU A 229 3.97 45.67 -2.37
C GLU A 229 2.61 45.13 -1.92
N GLU A 230 1.90 44.40 -2.79
CA GLU A 230 0.64 43.76 -2.45
C GLU A 230 0.85 42.48 -1.65
N VAL A 231 1.75 41.59 -2.07
CA VAL A 231 2.14 40.39 -1.32
C VAL A 231 2.48 40.74 0.13
N MET A 232 3.38 41.70 0.33
CA MET A 232 3.81 42.11 1.68
C MET A 232 2.72 42.87 2.48
N ARG A 233 1.66 43.33 1.82
CA ARG A 233 0.51 44.03 2.44
C ARG A 233 -0.63 43.08 2.82
N ILE A 234 -0.85 41.99 2.08
CA ILE A 234 -2.02 41.10 2.27
C ILE A 234 -1.68 39.71 2.82
N THR A 235 -0.41 39.30 2.75
CA THR A 235 0.02 37.96 3.20
C THR A 235 0.15 37.91 4.71
N SER A 236 -0.77 37.16 5.33
CA SER A 236 -0.83 36.98 6.78
C SER A 236 0.14 35.92 7.28
N HIS A 237 0.39 34.89 6.46
CA HIS A 237 1.27 33.75 6.74
C HIS A 237 1.97 33.32 5.45
N TYR A 238 3.24 33.00 5.56
CA TYR A 238 4.09 32.40 4.53
C TYR A 238 4.42 30.97 4.98
N ILE A 239 4.14 29.98 4.12
CA ILE A 239 4.38 28.56 4.40
C ILE A 239 5.35 28.02 3.34
N THR A 240 6.46 27.44 3.79
CA THR A 240 7.49 26.87 2.90
C THR A 240 7.82 25.43 3.27
N ARG A 241 8.13 24.62 2.25
CA ARG A 241 8.70 23.27 2.39
C ARG A 241 10.18 23.22 2.07
N TYR A 242 10.74 24.35 1.64
CA TYR A 242 12.17 24.50 1.55
C TYR A 242 12.75 24.54 2.97
N PRO A 243 13.84 23.81 3.23
CA PRO A 243 14.56 23.89 4.49
C PRO A 243 14.96 25.33 4.87
N GLU A 244 15.31 25.55 6.14
CA GLU A 244 15.90 26.83 6.53
C GLU A 244 17.28 26.98 5.88
N ASP A 245 17.63 28.22 5.51
CA ASP A 245 18.76 28.59 4.64
C ASP A 245 18.80 27.88 3.26
N TYR A 246 17.68 27.30 2.78
CA TYR A 246 17.67 26.62 1.49
C TYR A 246 17.90 27.57 0.31
N ILE A 247 18.82 27.16 -0.57
CA ILE A 247 19.02 27.77 -1.88
C ILE A 247 18.56 26.81 -2.99
N PRO A 248 17.67 27.26 -3.89
CA PRO A 248 17.29 26.55 -5.13
C PRO A 248 18.49 25.98 -5.92
N PRO A 249 18.62 24.68 -6.27
CA PRO A 249 19.72 24.17 -7.13
C PRO A 249 19.84 24.79 -8.54
N ASP A 250 18.86 25.59 -8.94
CA ASP A 250 18.73 26.38 -10.16
C ASP A 250 18.78 27.91 -9.94
N ASP A 251 18.99 28.39 -8.70
CA ASP A 251 19.57 29.71 -8.44
C ASP A 251 20.91 29.77 -9.23
N PRO A 252 21.22 30.85 -9.98
CA PRO A 252 22.54 31.01 -10.59
C PRO A 252 23.71 30.87 -9.59
N GLU A 253 23.48 31.10 -8.30
CA GLU A 253 24.45 30.89 -7.21
C GLU A 253 24.40 29.49 -6.57
N ALA A 254 23.43 28.64 -6.91
CA ALA A 254 23.13 27.42 -6.16
C ALA A 254 24.27 26.41 -6.05
N ASN A 255 25.02 26.30 -7.14
CA ASN A 255 26.13 25.38 -7.32
C ASN A 255 27.46 26.00 -6.88
N ILE A 256 27.44 27.23 -6.33
CA ILE A 256 28.60 27.82 -5.65
C ILE A 256 28.95 26.94 -4.44
N PRO A 257 30.21 26.48 -4.32
CA PRO A 257 30.68 25.78 -3.13
C PRO A 257 30.64 26.70 -1.90
N ILE A 258 29.98 26.25 -0.82
CA ILE A 258 30.06 26.89 0.50
C ILE A 258 31.10 26.22 1.40
N ALA A 259 31.36 24.92 1.19
CA ALA A 259 32.45 24.17 1.81
C ALA A 259 32.95 23.08 0.84
N ASN A 260 34.23 22.74 0.90
CA ASN A 260 34.83 21.67 0.11
C ASN A 260 36.14 21.21 0.76
N GLY A 261 36.63 20.04 0.34
CA GLY A 261 37.92 19.53 0.79
C GLY A 261 38.30 18.20 0.15
N ASN A 262 39.39 17.62 0.65
CA ASN A 262 39.84 16.29 0.27
C ASN A 262 39.47 15.26 1.34
N LEU A 263 39.40 14.01 0.90
CA LEU A 263 39.32 12.81 1.72
C LEU A 263 40.55 11.95 1.44
N ASP A 264 40.82 10.98 2.32
CA ASP A 264 41.76 9.90 2.04
C ASP A 264 41.29 9.06 0.83
N GLY A 265 42.17 8.19 0.34
CA GLY A 265 41.88 7.34 -0.82
C GLY A 265 41.85 8.05 -2.18
N GLY A 266 42.14 9.35 -2.24
CA GLY A 266 42.12 10.12 -3.50
C GLY A 266 40.74 10.67 -3.87
N LEU A 267 39.85 10.81 -2.88
CA LEU A 267 38.54 11.41 -3.04
C LEU A 267 38.55 12.92 -2.68
N ALA A 268 37.53 13.62 -3.15
CA ALA A 268 37.23 15.01 -2.81
C ALA A 268 35.74 15.14 -2.48
N TRP A 269 35.38 16.21 -1.75
CA TRP A 269 33.99 16.52 -1.44
C TRP A 269 33.71 18.01 -1.63
N ASN A 270 32.47 18.32 -2.00
CA ASN A 270 32.00 19.66 -2.29
C ASN A 270 30.55 19.83 -1.86
N LEU A 271 30.30 20.71 -0.90
CA LEU A 271 28.97 21.15 -0.48
C LEU A 271 28.61 22.48 -1.15
N THR A 272 27.50 22.50 -1.89
CA THR A 272 27.00 23.72 -2.55
C THR A 272 26.06 24.54 -1.67
N LYS A 273 25.79 25.81 -2.03
CA LYS A 273 24.73 26.66 -1.44
C LYS A 273 23.42 25.88 -1.26
N ALA A 274 23.05 25.06 -2.25
CA ALA A 274 21.79 24.29 -2.25
C ALA A 274 21.75 23.08 -1.31
N GLY A 275 22.80 22.82 -0.52
CA GLY A 275 22.86 21.65 0.35
C GLY A 275 23.19 20.34 -0.38
N THR A 276 23.65 20.40 -1.63
CA THR A 276 24.16 19.21 -2.34
C THR A 276 25.60 18.96 -1.91
N LEU A 277 25.82 17.87 -1.17
CA LEU A 277 27.12 17.31 -0.84
C LEU A 277 27.50 16.25 -1.88
N THR A 278 28.35 16.63 -2.82
CA THR A 278 28.96 15.69 -3.77
C THR A 278 30.24 15.12 -3.18
N VAL A 279 30.43 13.80 -3.25
CA VAL A 279 31.72 13.13 -3.03
C VAL A 279 32.14 12.47 -4.35
N SER A 280 33.36 12.78 -4.78
CA SER A 280 33.88 12.42 -6.11
C SER A 280 35.35 11.99 -6.06
N GLY A 281 35.83 11.40 -7.15
CA GLY A 281 37.20 10.88 -7.28
C GLY A 281 37.22 9.37 -7.53
N LYS A 282 38.33 8.70 -7.20
CA LYS A 282 38.47 7.25 -7.36
C LYS A 282 39.11 6.62 -6.14
N GLY A 283 38.35 5.82 -5.39
CA GLY A 283 38.84 5.14 -4.20
C GLY A 283 37.77 4.90 -3.14
N ALA A 284 38.22 4.39 -1.99
CA ALA A 284 37.38 4.12 -0.84
C ALA A 284 37.08 5.41 -0.05
N MET A 285 35.84 5.58 0.40
CA MET A 285 35.50 6.63 1.36
C MET A 285 35.98 6.18 2.75
N PRO A 286 36.74 7.00 3.49
CA PRO A 286 37.24 6.63 4.81
C PRO A 286 36.11 6.47 5.83
N ASP A 287 36.30 5.58 6.80
CA ASP A 287 35.45 5.45 7.98
C ASP A 287 35.70 6.59 8.97
N PHE A 288 34.63 7.15 9.56
CA PHE A 288 34.71 8.20 10.56
C PHE A 288 34.37 7.66 11.96
N GLU A 289 35.17 8.03 12.98
CA GLU A 289 34.99 7.53 14.36
C GLU A 289 33.63 7.94 14.97
N SER A 290 33.06 9.06 14.52
CA SER A 290 31.76 9.60 14.95
C SER A 290 31.32 10.74 14.02
N GLU A 291 30.08 11.22 14.18
CA GLU A 291 29.61 12.46 13.54
C GLU A 291 30.56 13.66 13.75
N GLY A 292 31.21 13.76 14.91
CA GLY A 292 32.21 14.80 15.23
C GLY A 292 33.53 14.72 14.46
N LYS A 293 33.67 13.77 13.52
CA LYS A 293 34.85 13.60 12.66
C LYS A 293 34.54 13.76 11.17
N GLN A 294 33.29 14.00 10.80
CA GLN A 294 32.90 14.28 9.42
C GLN A 294 33.53 15.60 8.93
N PRO A 295 34.10 15.68 7.73
CA PRO A 295 34.67 16.92 7.19
C PRO A 295 33.64 18.05 7.01
N TRP A 296 32.36 17.67 6.87
CA TRP A 296 31.20 18.54 6.73
C TRP A 296 30.43 18.75 8.03
N LYS A 297 30.99 18.40 9.20
CA LYS A 297 30.32 18.50 10.51
C LYS A 297 29.72 19.88 10.78
N ASP A 298 30.49 20.94 10.53
CA ASP A 298 30.03 22.33 10.72
C ASP A 298 28.87 22.74 9.81
N ASN A 299 28.62 21.98 8.73
CA ASN A 299 27.52 22.17 7.79
C ASN A 299 26.50 21.00 7.81
N GLN A 300 26.56 20.07 8.77
CA GLN A 300 25.77 18.83 8.71
C GLN A 300 24.26 19.08 8.61
N GLY A 301 23.79 20.19 9.22
CA GLY A 301 22.40 20.62 9.21
C GLY A 301 21.97 21.38 7.95
N GLN A 302 22.89 21.67 7.02
CA GLN A 302 22.65 22.32 5.71
C GLN A 302 22.66 21.32 4.55
N ILE A 303 23.30 20.15 4.70
CA ILE A 303 23.23 19.08 3.70
C ILE A 303 21.76 18.69 3.52
N ARG A 304 21.34 18.49 2.26
CA ARG A 304 19.99 18.05 1.85
C ARG A 304 20.02 16.90 0.85
N LYS A 305 21.03 16.89 -0.03
CA LYS A 305 21.25 15.86 -1.04
C LYS A 305 22.68 15.36 -0.92
N VAL A 306 22.88 14.04 -0.91
CA VAL A 306 24.19 13.41 -1.09
C VAL A 306 24.30 12.89 -2.52
N VAL A 307 25.43 13.12 -3.18
CA VAL A 307 25.77 12.51 -4.48
C VAL A 307 27.10 11.77 -4.34
N ILE A 308 27.09 10.47 -4.56
CA ILE A 308 28.29 9.62 -4.58
C ILE A 308 28.61 9.28 -6.03
N GLU A 309 29.61 9.94 -6.61
CA GLU A 309 29.94 9.84 -8.04
C GLU A 309 30.69 8.56 -8.44
N ASP A 310 30.65 8.27 -9.75
CA ASP A 310 31.35 7.16 -10.41
C ASP A 310 32.86 7.15 -10.11
N GLY A 311 33.28 6.13 -9.35
CA GLY A 311 34.66 5.92 -8.92
C GLY A 311 34.81 5.81 -7.41
N VAL A 312 33.85 6.30 -6.63
CA VAL A 312 33.78 6.03 -5.19
C VAL A 312 33.36 4.56 -4.98
N THR A 313 34.15 3.79 -4.21
CA THR A 313 33.96 2.33 -4.10
C THR A 313 33.13 1.89 -2.89
N ASN A 314 32.94 2.74 -1.89
CA ASN A 314 32.09 2.48 -0.72
C ASN A 314 31.61 3.81 -0.13
N ILE A 315 30.55 3.76 0.68
CA ILE A 315 30.25 4.82 1.63
C ILE A 315 30.91 4.46 2.97
N GLY A 316 31.62 5.41 3.58
CA GLY A 316 32.34 5.21 4.84
C GLY A 316 31.41 5.12 6.04
N SER A 317 31.85 4.43 7.09
CA SER A 317 31.12 4.35 8.36
C SER A 317 30.95 5.75 8.96
N CYS A 318 29.79 6.01 9.55
CA CYS A 318 29.38 7.29 10.14
C CYS A 318 29.36 8.51 9.19
N ALA A 319 29.57 8.35 7.88
CA ALA A 319 29.76 9.47 6.93
C ALA A 319 28.66 10.55 6.97
N PHE A 320 27.40 10.14 7.01
CA PHE A 320 26.24 11.02 7.03
C PHE A 320 25.35 10.80 8.28
N TRP A 321 25.91 10.22 9.35
CA TRP A 321 25.24 10.14 10.66
C TRP A 321 24.84 11.55 11.11
N ASN A 322 23.56 11.75 11.46
CA ASN A 322 23.01 12.99 12.01
C ASN A 322 23.20 14.22 11.09
N CYS A 323 23.42 13.98 9.80
CA CYS A 323 23.31 14.99 8.76
C CYS A 323 21.86 15.14 8.33
N GLY A 324 21.43 16.35 7.96
CA GLY A 324 20.10 16.63 7.41
C GLY A 324 19.88 16.09 5.99
N VAL A 325 20.58 15.02 5.62
CA VAL A 325 20.45 14.33 4.33
C VAL A 325 19.01 13.92 4.19
N ILE A 326 18.37 14.54 3.22
CA ILE A 326 17.06 14.13 2.75
C ILE A 326 17.44 13.11 1.65
N SER A 327 17.64 13.44 0.37
CA SER A 327 18.00 12.43 -0.66
C SER A 327 19.46 11.97 -0.70
N ALA A 328 19.69 10.76 -1.22
CA ALA A 328 20.99 10.23 -1.60
C ALA A 328 20.96 9.59 -3.00
N GLU A 329 21.92 9.97 -3.86
CA GLU A 329 22.23 9.33 -5.14
C GLU A 329 23.54 8.55 -5.01
N ILE A 330 23.51 7.26 -5.34
CA ILE A 330 24.61 6.32 -5.10
C ILE A 330 25.00 5.65 -6.43
N SER A 331 26.23 5.91 -6.90
CA SER A 331 26.77 5.29 -8.13
C SER A 331 26.88 3.76 -8.02
N SER A 332 26.78 3.10 -9.18
CA SER A 332 27.05 1.66 -9.35
C SER A 332 28.53 1.26 -9.19
N SER A 333 29.44 2.19 -8.90
CA SER A 333 30.79 1.86 -8.42
C SER A 333 30.83 1.50 -6.93
N VAL A 334 29.79 1.83 -6.15
CA VAL A 334 29.73 1.61 -4.70
C VAL A 334 29.39 0.15 -4.40
N THR A 335 30.26 -0.54 -3.66
CA THR A 335 30.12 -1.97 -3.31
C THR A 335 29.72 -2.23 -1.86
N SER A 336 29.76 -1.22 -0.98
CA SER A 336 29.26 -1.33 0.39
C SER A 336 28.82 0.02 0.97
N ILE A 337 27.91 -0.05 1.94
CA ILE A 337 27.49 1.08 2.77
C ILE A 337 27.98 0.80 4.21
N GLY A 338 28.83 1.67 4.75
CA GLY A 338 29.48 1.48 6.05
C GLY A 338 28.55 1.48 7.27
N ASN A 339 29.12 1.15 8.43
CA ASN A 339 28.35 1.11 9.69
C ASN A 339 27.87 2.51 10.06
N SER A 340 26.62 2.65 10.50
CA SER A 340 26.01 3.96 10.85
C SER A 340 26.05 5.03 9.73
N ALA A 341 26.26 4.65 8.46
CA ALA A 341 26.57 5.59 7.37
C ALA A 341 25.55 6.72 7.16
N PHE A 342 24.26 6.48 7.40
CA PHE A 342 23.16 7.44 7.32
C PHE A 342 22.35 7.50 8.63
N ARG A 343 22.90 6.98 9.74
CA ARG A 343 22.22 6.85 11.04
C ARG A 343 21.56 8.18 11.46
N ALA A 344 20.31 8.14 11.89
CA ALA A 344 19.54 9.30 12.35
C ALA A 344 19.53 10.50 11.37
N SER A 345 19.64 10.25 10.06
CA SER A 345 19.43 11.28 9.03
C SER A 345 17.95 11.42 8.66
N ASP A 346 17.61 12.48 7.94
CA ASP A 346 16.25 12.81 7.50
C ASP A 346 15.75 12.02 6.28
N ILE A 347 16.49 10.97 5.88
CA ILE A 347 16.32 10.20 4.65
C ILE A 347 14.95 9.51 4.56
N VAL A 348 14.02 10.08 3.77
CA VAL A 348 12.66 9.60 3.44
C VAL A 348 12.64 8.41 2.46
N SER A 349 13.66 8.27 1.61
CA SER A 349 13.79 7.15 0.66
C SER A 349 15.22 6.93 0.16
N VAL A 350 15.63 5.68 -0.04
CA VAL A 350 16.94 5.34 -0.64
C VAL A 350 16.83 4.17 -1.62
N THR A 351 17.58 4.26 -2.72
CA THR A 351 17.84 3.13 -3.63
C THR A 351 19.25 2.62 -3.38
N ILE A 352 19.36 1.36 -3.02
CA ILE A 352 20.62 0.67 -2.77
C ILE A 352 20.98 -0.11 -4.04
N PRO A 353 21.98 0.33 -4.83
CA PRO A 353 22.23 -0.21 -6.17
C PRO A 353 22.75 -1.65 -6.14
N SER A 354 22.56 -2.38 -7.24
CA SER A 354 22.93 -3.79 -7.42
C SER A 354 24.43 -4.11 -7.26
N SER A 355 25.27 -3.08 -7.27
CA SER A 355 26.70 -3.15 -6.97
C SER A 355 27.01 -3.32 -5.48
N VAL A 356 26.14 -2.80 -4.60
CA VAL A 356 26.30 -2.90 -3.15
C VAL A 356 26.08 -4.35 -2.72
N LYS A 357 27.05 -4.92 -2.00
CA LYS A 357 26.95 -6.27 -1.42
C LYS A 357 26.48 -6.24 0.02
N THR A 358 26.95 -5.25 0.79
CA THR A 358 26.71 -5.15 2.23
C THR A 358 26.14 -3.79 2.62
N VAL A 359 25.02 -3.82 3.36
CA VAL A 359 24.49 -2.68 4.11
C VAL A 359 24.89 -2.85 5.58
N GLY A 360 25.81 -1.99 6.06
CA GLY A 360 26.49 -2.13 7.35
C GLY A 360 25.60 -1.99 8.59
N ASN A 361 26.17 -2.29 9.75
CA ASN A 361 25.44 -2.29 11.02
C ASN A 361 24.93 -0.89 11.35
N ASN A 362 23.67 -0.75 11.76
CA ASN A 362 23.01 0.52 12.04
C ASN A 362 22.99 1.52 10.85
N ALA A 363 23.25 1.10 9.60
CA ALA A 363 23.49 1.99 8.47
C ALA A 363 22.43 3.09 8.28
N PHE A 364 21.15 2.76 8.49
CA PHE A 364 20.00 3.66 8.50
C PHE A 364 19.23 3.61 9.84
N GLU A 365 19.88 3.24 10.95
CA GLU A 365 19.20 3.21 12.26
C GLU A 365 18.66 4.60 12.60
N GLY A 366 17.40 4.68 13.02
CA GLY A 366 16.77 5.91 13.49
C GLY A 366 16.45 6.90 12.39
N CYS A 367 16.49 6.50 11.12
CA CYS A 367 15.99 7.28 9.98
C CYS A 367 14.45 7.33 10.03
N LYS A 368 13.89 8.04 11.01
CA LYS A 368 12.44 8.11 11.31
C LYS A 368 11.60 8.63 10.14
N ASN A 369 12.23 9.32 9.20
CA ASN A 369 11.61 9.82 7.99
C ASN A 369 11.51 8.77 6.88
N LEU A 370 12.30 7.69 6.91
CA LEU A 370 12.39 6.66 5.87
C LEU A 370 11.05 5.96 5.67
N SER A 371 10.46 6.14 4.49
CA SER A 371 9.16 5.59 4.09
C SER A 371 9.29 4.47 3.07
N THR A 372 10.33 4.50 2.23
CA THR A 372 10.60 3.48 1.20
C THR A 372 12.09 3.15 1.10
N VAL A 373 12.41 1.87 0.87
CA VAL A 373 13.76 1.43 0.49
C VAL A 373 13.67 0.50 -0.71
N THR A 374 14.49 0.76 -1.73
CA THR A 374 14.65 -0.12 -2.89
C THR A 374 15.97 -0.87 -2.74
N VAL A 375 15.91 -2.16 -2.41
CA VAL A 375 17.08 -3.03 -2.31
C VAL A 375 17.23 -3.79 -3.62
N CYS A 376 18.19 -3.41 -4.46
CA CYS A 376 18.33 -3.99 -5.79
C CYS A 376 18.95 -5.41 -5.77
N GLU A 377 18.53 -6.23 -6.74
CA GLU A 377 19.11 -7.56 -7.01
C GLU A 377 20.63 -7.46 -7.20
N GLY A 378 21.38 -8.21 -6.39
CA GLY A 378 22.83 -8.07 -6.23
C GLY A 378 23.27 -7.79 -4.80
N VAL A 379 22.41 -7.24 -3.93
CA VAL A 379 22.66 -7.06 -2.48
C VAL A 379 22.60 -8.41 -1.76
N GLU A 380 23.62 -8.73 -0.96
CA GLU A 380 23.81 -10.06 -0.36
C GLU A 380 23.62 -10.05 1.17
N THR A 381 23.98 -8.96 1.86
CA THR A 381 23.90 -8.85 3.32
C THR A 381 23.27 -7.53 3.77
N ILE A 382 22.28 -7.63 4.66
CA ILE A 382 21.78 -6.53 5.49
C ILE A 382 22.22 -6.82 6.93
N CYS A 383 23.08 -5.99 7.51
CA CYS A 383 23.68 -6.25 8.82
C CYS A 383 22.78 -5.87 10.01
N GLU A 384 23.30 -6.01 11.24
CA GLU A 384 22.58 -5.79 12.49
C GLU A 384 22.01 -4.37 12.60
N ASN A 385 20.76 -4.22 13.06
CA ASN A 385 20.06 -2.94 13.22
C ASN A 385 20.01 -2.05 11.96
N ALA A 386 20.29 -2.56 10.76
CA ALA A 386 20.55 -1.75 9.57
C ALA A 386 19.44 -0.72 9.22
N PHE A 387 18.18 -1.02 9.49
CA PHE A 387 17.03 -0.13 9.35
C PHE A 387 16.23 0.00 10.67
N ARG A 388 16.83 -0.30 11.82
CA ARG A 388 16.16 -0.24 13.13
C ARG A 388 15.55 1.14 13.36
N ALA A 389 14.31 1.18 13.84
CA ALA A 389 13.53 2.40 14.10
C ALA A 389 13.35 3.32 12.87
N CYS A 390 13.30 2.76 11.66
CA CYS A 390 12.78 3.45 10.46
C CYS A 390 11.25 3.54 10.53
N GLN A 391 10.74 4.35 11.45
CA GLN A 391 9.35 4.30 11.92
C GLN A 391 8.28 4.52 10.84
N LYS A 392 8.59 5.20 9.71
CA LYS A 392 7.66 5.43 8.59
C LYS A 392 7.70 4.38 7.48
N LEU A 393 8.59 3.38 7.56
CA LEU A 393 8.80 2.42 6.47
C LEU A 393 7.56 1.55 6.30
N SER A 394 6.89 1.62 5.14
CA SER A 394 5.56 0.99 4.97
C SER A 394 5.59 -0.45 4.45
N SER A 395 6.68 -0.85 3.81
CA SER A 395 6.81 -2.12 3.11
C SER A 395 8.28 -2.47 2.89
N ILE A 396 8.62 -3.75 3.00
CA ILE A 396 9.99 -4.26 2.80
C ILE A 396 9.97 -5.31 1.69
N THR A 397 10.70 -5.05 0.60
CA THR A 397 10.93 -6.02 -0.48
C THR A 397 12.42 -6.30 -0.59
N LEU A 398 12.80 -7.58 -0.48
CA LEU A 398 14.19 -8.02 -0.48
C LEU A 398 14.49 -8.96 -1.67
N PRO A 399 15.63 -8.76 -2.38
CA PRO A 399 15.93 -9.50 -3.61
C PRO A 399 16.40 -10.93 -3.38
N SER A 400 16.44 -11.73 -4.45
CA SER A 400 16.84 -13.15 -4.43
C SER A 400 18.34 -13.35 -4.15
N SER A 401 19.14 -12.28 -4.30
CA SER A 401 20.55 -12.27 -3.96
C SER A 401 20.85 -12.38 -2.46
N ILE A 402 19.92 -12.00 -1.57
CA ILE A 402 20.13 -11.93 -0.13
C ILE A 402 20.51 -13.31 0.43
N GLY A 403 21.62 -13.35 1.17
CA GLY A 403 22.08 -14.52 1.93
C GLY A 403 22.08 -14.31 3.44
N GLU A 404 22.07 -13.06 3.93
CA GLU A 404 21.98 -12.77 5.37
C GLU A 404 21.15 -11.51 5.67
N VAL A 405 20.26 -11.62 6.66
CA VAL A 405 19.59 -10.50 7.34
C VAL A 405 19.90 -10.57 8.83
N GLY A 406 20.72 -9.66 9.31
CA GLY A 406 21.23 -9.62 10.69
C GLY A 406 20.16 -9.30 11.74
N SER A 407 20.53 -9.52 13.00
CA SER A 407 19.60 -9.32 14.11
C SER A 407 19.07 -7.89 14.20
N ALA A 408 17.80 -7.75 14.59
CA ALA A 408 17.08 -6.48 14.73
C ALA A 408 17.11 -5.56 13.48
N ALA A 409 17.41 -6.08 12.28
CA ALA A 409 17.60 -5.27 11.07
C ALA A 409 16.41 -4.36 10.70
N PHE A 410 15.18 -4.72 11.05
CA PHE A 410 13.97 -3.92 10.88
C PHE A 410 13.18 -3.74 12.19
N PHE A 411 13.86 -3.83 13.34
CA PHE A 411 13.27 -3.66 14.68
C PHE A 411 12.62 -2.29 14.83
N GLU A 412 11.43 -2.20 15.40
CA GLU A 412 10.67 -0.93 15.56
C GLU A 412 10.37 -0.17 14.24
N CYS A 413 10.32 -0.87 13.10
CA CYS A 413 9.74 -0.34 11.86
C CYS A 413 8.20 -0.36 11.94
N THR A 414 7.65 0.51 12.77
CA THR A 414 6.26 0.46 13.28
C THR A 414 5.15 0.53 12.23
N GLU A 415 5.42 1.11 11.05
CA GLU A 415 4.44 1.27 9.97
C GLU A 415 4.53 0.19 8.87
N VAL A 416 5.41 -0.82 9.00
CA VAL A 416 5.53 -1.89 7.99
C VAL A 416 4.25 -2.72 7.97
N ILE A 417 3.59 -2.76 6.81
CA ILE A 417 2.36 -3.56 6.59
C ILE A 417 2.70 -4.94 6.03
N ASN A 418 3.71 -5.02 5.15
CA ASN A 418 4.11 -6.26 4.48
C ASN A 418 5.64 -6.39 4.38
N VAL A 419 6.10 -7.65 4.42
CA VAL A 419 7.47 -8.06 4.16
C VAL A 419 7.46 -9.15 3.09
N LYS A 420 8.21 -8.95 2.01
CA LYS A 420 8.42 -9.97 0.98
C LYS A 420 9.91 -10.19 0.73
N PHE A 421 10.34 -11.44 0.77
CA PHE A 421 11.55 -11.89 0.09
C PHE A 421 11.17 -12.38 -1.32
N ALA A 422 11.98 -12.05 -2.33
CA ALA A 422 11.85 -12.62 -3.66
C ALA A 422 12.25 -14.12 -3.65
N PRO A 423 11.62 -14.98 -4.47
CA PRO A 423 11.96 -16.40 -4.50
C PRO A 423 13.41 -16.59 -4.96
N GLY A 424 14.13 -17.51 -4.31
CA GLY A 424 15.53 -17.80 -4.59
C GLY A 424 15.99 -19.05 -3.85
N SER A 425 16.86 -19.85 -4.46
CA SER A 425 17.26 -21.16 -3.94
C SER A 425 18.36 -21.14 -2.88
N LYS A 426 18.92 -19.96 -2.57
CA LYS A 426 19.94 -19.80 -1.51
C LYS A 426 19.31 -20.00 -0.13
N GLN A 427 20.06 -20.60 0.79
CA GLN A 427 19.75 -20.52 2.22
C GLN A 427 19.99 -19.09 2.70
N VAL A 428 19.01 -18.51 3.39
CA VAL A 428 19.12 -17.17 3.99
C VAL A 428 19.35 -17.32 5.48
N LYS A 429 20.49 -16.82 5.96
CA LYS A 429 20.81 -16.74 7.38
C LYS A 429 19.98 -15.62 8.01
N MET A 430 19.06 -16.00 8.88
CA MET A 430 18.19 -15.07 9.59
C MET A 430 18.73 -14.81 11.00
N GLY A 431 18.88 -13.53 11.35
CA GLY A 431 19.15 -13.09 12.72
C GLY A 431 17.91 -13.13 13.62
N ASP A 432 18.09 -12.65 14.84
CA ASP A 432 17.05 -12.63 15.87
C ASP A 432 16.37 -11.25 15.93
N ASN A 433 15.15 -11.16 16.43
CA ASN A 433 14.37 -9.90 16.59
C ASN A 433 14.17 -9.07 15.30
N ILE A 434 14.37 -9.63 14.11
CA ILE A 434 14.41 -8.89 12.82
C ILE A 434 13.24 -7.93 12.62
N PHE A 435 12.01 -8.38 12.88
CA PHE A 435 10.76 -7.63 12.73
C PHE A 435 10.05 -7.38 14.07
N SER A 436 10.77 -7.50 15.19
CA SER A 436 10.19 -7.25 16.51
C SER A 436 9.71 -5.80 16.61
N ARG A 437 8.50 -5.62 17.16
CA ARG A 437 7.76 -4.35 17.25
C ARG A 437 7.34 -3.73 15.90
N CYS A 438 7.29 -4.52 14.82
CA CYS A 438 6.57 -4.16 13.59
C CYS A 438 5.05 -4.31 13.80
N TYR A 439 4.46 -3.48 14.66
CA TYR A 439 3.08 -3.65 15.15
C TYR A 439 2.02 -3.78 14.04
N LYS A 440 2.23 -3.11 12.89
CA LYS A 440 1.33 -3.11 11.72
C LYS A 440 1.56 -4.22 10.70
N LEU A 441 2.53 -5.12 10.92
CA LEU A 441 2.85 -6.19 9.99
C LEU A 441 1.65 -7.14 9.88
N MET A 442 0.96 -7.14 8.73
CA MET A 442 -0.21 -7.98 8.48
C MET A 442 0.17 -9.35 7.90
N GLY A 443 1.24 -9.40 7.11
CA GLY A 443 1.70 -10.63 6.46
C GLY A 443 3.17 -10.57 6.03
N VAL A 444 3.80 -11.74 6.02
CA VAL A 444 5.21 -11.94 5.63
C VAL A 444 5.30 -13.13 4.67
N LYS A 445 6.08 -12.99 3.58
CA LYS A 445 6.57 -14.11 2.78
C LYS A 445 8.06 -14.32 3.08
N LEU A 446 8.38 -15.38 3.81
CA LEU A 446 9.75 -15.75 4.21
C LEU A 446 10.54 -16.34 3.02
N PRO A 447 11.90 -16.36 3.08
CA PRO A 447 12.72 -17.07 2.10
C PRO A 447 12.43 -18.58 2.15
N VAL A 448 12.39 -19.26 1.00
CA VAL A 448 12.05 -20.70 0.93
C VAL A 448 13.03 -21.61 1.67
N ASN A 449 14.28 -21.17 1.90
CA ASN A 449 15.31 -21.91 2.62
C ASN A 449 15.85 -21.07 3.79
N ILE A 450 15.44 -21.39 5.02
CA ILE A 450 15.96 -20.82 6.27
C ILE A 450 16.26 -21.94 7.28
N ASP A 451 17.17 -21.70 8.22
CA ASP A 451 17.51 -22.64 9.30
C ASP A 451 16.48 -22.65 10.43
N ARG A 452 15.95 -21.47 10.82
CA ARG A 452 15.06 -21.31 11.96
C ARG A 452 14.23 -20.03 11.90
N ILE A 453 13.16 -19.97 12.70
CA ILE A 453 12.61 -18.68 13.14
C ILE A 453 13.35 -18.26 14.41
N GLY A 454 14.23 -17.26 14.28
CA GLY A 454 15.13 -16.76 15.35
C GLY A 454 14.42 -16.13 16.56
N GLU A 455 15.19 -15.89 17.63
CA GLU A 455 14.65 -15.44 18.92
C GLU A 455 13.90 -14.10 18.74
N GLY A 456 12.64 -14.04 19.19
CA GLY A 456 11.83 -12.82 19.10
C GLY A 456 11.59 -12.28 17.69
N MET A 457 11.83 -13.04 16.61
CA MET A 457 11.85 -12.54 15.22
C MET A 457 10.65 -11.67 14.82
N PHE A 458 9.45 -12.01 15.29
CA PHE A 458 8.19 -11.31 15.05
C PHE A 458 7.53 -10.83 16.36
N GLN A 459 8.29 -10.70 17.46
CA GLN A 459 7.73 -10.38 18.77
C GLN A 459 6.96 -9.04 18.74
N ASN A 460 5.72 -9.03 19.24
CA ASN A 460 4.80 -7.89 19.18
C ASN A 460 4.36 -7.45 17.76
N CYS A 461 4.39 -8.33 16.74
CA CYS A 461 3.73 -8.08 15.45
C CYS A 461 2.19 -8.17 15.61
N GLY A 462 1.61 -7.13 16.21
CA GLY A 462 0.22 -7.14 16.71
C GLY A 462 -0.88 -7.35 15.66
N MET A 463 -0.60 -7.09 14.38
CA MET A 463 -1.53 -7.30 13.26
C MET A 463 -1.25 -8.55 12.42
N LEU A 464 -0.23 -9.36 12.75
CA LEU A 464 0.18 -10.51 11.93
C LEU A 464 -0.86 -11.63 12.07
N ALA A 465 -1.71 -11.80 11.06
CA ALA A 465 -2.84 -12.73 11.12
C ALA A 465 -2.41 -14.20 11.00
N GLY A 466 -1.42 -14.47 10.15
CA GLY A 466 -0.89 -15.79 9.91
C GLY A 466 0.53 -15.78 9.36
N VAL A 467 1.22 -16.92 9.50
CA VAL A 467 2.59 -17.12 8.99
C VAL A 467 2.77 -18.55 8.49
N GLU A 468 3.45 -18.68 7.35
CA GLU A 468 3.94 -19.96 6.84
C GLU A 468 5.43 -20.07 7.13
N ILE A 469 5.82 -21.12 7.85
CA ILE A 469 7.22 -21.40 8.17
C ILE A 469 7.80 -22.31 7.06
N PRO A 470 8.86 -21.89 6.35
CA PRO A 470 9.40 -22.64 5.22
C PRO A 470 9.90 -24.04 5.58
N GLN A 471 9.61 -25.03 4.73
CA GLN A 471 10.12 -26.39 4.85
C GLN A 471 11.65 -26.40 4.89
N GLY A 472 12.22 -27.06 5.90
CA GLY A 472 13.66 -27.05 6.16
C GLY A 472 14.05 -26.23 7.38
N ALA A 473 13.17 -25.38 7.91
CA ALA A 473 13.36 -24.76 9.23
C ALA A 473 13.37 -25.85 10.32
N GLU A 474 14.44 -25.91 11.11
CA GLU A 474 14.67 -26.92 12.16
C GLU A 474 14.13 -26.49 13.53
N SER A 475 13.99 -25.18 13.78
CA SER A 475 13.47 -24.67 15.05
C SER A 475 12.63 -23.39 14.95
N ILE A 476 11.81 -23.18 15.97
CA ILE A 476 11.11 -21.93 16.27
C ILE A 476 11.62 -21.48 17.65
N GLU A 477 12.42 -20.43 17.71
CA GLU A 477 13.17 -20.07 18.92
C GLU A 477 12.34 -19.33 19.99
N ALA A 478 12.99 -19.01 21.11
CA ALA A 478 12.39 -18.31 22.24
C ALA A 478 11.63 -17.05 21.81
N SER A 479 10.42 -16.86 22.33
CA SER A 479 9.55 -15.70 22.06
C SER A 479 9.32 -15.33 20.58
N ALA A 480 9.60 -16.22 19.61
CA ALA A 480 9.61 -15.94 18.16
C ALA A 480 8.41 -15.12 17.65
N PHE A 481 7.20 -15.45 18.10
CA PHE A 481 5.93 -14.77 17.80
C PHE A 481 5.24 -14.22 19.07
N SER A 482 5.96 -14.09 20.18
CA SER A 482 5.34 -13.70 21.46
C SER A 482 4.70 -12.31 21.38
N SER A 483 3.49 -12.18 21.94
CA SER A 483 2.61 -11.01 21.84
C SER A 483 2.15 -10.65 20.42
N CYS A 484 2.15 -11.58 19.45
CA CYS A 484 1.43 -11.41 18.19
C CYS A 484 -0.10 -11.52 18.40
N SER A 485 -0.72 -10.42 18.85
CA SER A 485 -2.15 -10.34 19.16
C SER A 485 -3.10 -10.61 17.99
N GLY A 486 -2.61 -10.61 16.75
CA GLY A 486 -3.36 -10.96 15.55
C GLY A 486 -3.25 -12.43 15.14
N LEU A 487 -2.27 -13.18 15.67
CA LEU A 487 -1.86 -14.46 15.11
C LEU A 487 -2.83 -15.58 15.49
N THR A 488 -3.74 -15.89 14.58
CA THR A 488 -4.71 -16.99 14.73
C THR A 488 -4.25 -18.28 14.07
N THR A 489 -3.39 -18.20 13.05
CA THR A 489 -3.08 -19.33 12.18
C THR A 489 -1.58 -19.46 11.95
N VAL A 490 -1.02 -20.66 12.06
CA VAL A 490 0.39 -20.91 11.70
C VAL A 490 0.53 -22.24 10.96
N ILE A 491 1.31 -22.23 9.88
CA ILE A 491 1.76 -23.45 9.19
C ILE A 491 3.17 -23.78 9.69
N ILE A 492 3.34 -24.99 10.23
CA ILE A 492 4.59 -25.50 10.80
C ILE A 492 5.04 -26.74 9.99
N PRO A 493 6.25 -26.74 9.41
CA PRO A 493 6.75 -27.88 8.64
C PRO A 493 7.26 -29.00 9.54
N ASP A 494 7.24 -30.23 9.03
CA ASP A 494 7.69 -31.44 9.73
C ASP A 494 9.21 -31.51 9.97
N SER A 495 9.97 -30.56 9.41
CA SER A 495 11.37 -30.32 9.73
C SER A 495 11.59 -29.70 11.12
N VAL A 496 10.58 -29.06 11.73
CA VAL A 496 10.74 -28.39 13.03
C VAL A 496 10.90 -29.43 14.15
N ALA A 497 12.11 -29.54 14.69
CA ALA A 497 12.46 -30.45 15.78
C ALA A 497 12.29 -29.81 17.18
N THR A 498 12.38 -28.47 17.30
CA THR A 498 12.30 -27.74 18.57
C THR A 498 11.41 -26.49 18.49
N ILE A 499 10.59 -26.28 19.53
CA ILE A 499 9.83 -25.04 19.76
C ILE A 499 10.24 -24.45 21.12
N GLY A 500 10.77 -23.23 21.11
CA GLY A 500 11.38 -22.54 22.22
C GLY A 500 10.42 -21.93 23.23
N ILE A 501 10.98 -21.42 24.33
CA ILE A 501 10.22 -20.87 25.45
C ILE A 501 9.33 -19.70 25.03
N ALA A 502 8.03 -19.84 25.29
CA ALA A 502 7.00 -18.86 24.94
C ALA A 502 7.01 -18.43 23.46
N ALA A 503 7.44 -19.32 22.54
CA ALA A 503 7.50 -19.03 21.10
C ALA A 503 6.18 -18.45 20.52
N PHE A 504 5.04 -18.91 21.04
CA PHE A 504 3.69 -18.40 20.72
C PHE A 504 2.99 -17.79 21.95
N GLY A 505 3.75 -17.26 22.91
CA GLY A 505 3.20 -16.67 24.14
C GLY A 505 2.24 -15.52 23.84
N ALA A 506 1.06 -15.54 24.46
CA ALA A 506 0.00 -14.55 24.24
C ALA A 506 -0.51 -14.42 22.78
N CYS A 507 -0.33 -15.45 21.94
CA CYS A 507 -0.96 -15.52 20.62
C CYS A 507 -2.38 -16.13 20.72
N PRO A 508 -3.40 -15.56 20.07
CA PRO A 508 -4.76 -16.13 20.03
C PRO A 508 -4.90 -17.22 18.96
N LEU A 509 -3.98 -18.21 18.96
CA LEU A 509 -3.98 -19.30 18.00
C LEU A 509 -5.31 -20.07 18.04
N LYS A 510 -5.90 -20.24 16.86
CA LYS A 510 -7.11 -21.03 16.60
C LYS A 510 -6.79 -22.32 15.85
N ASP A 511 -5.82 -22.26 14.93
CA ASP A 511 -5.52 -23.33 14.00
C ASP A 511 -4.00 -23.45 13.78
N ILE A 512 -3.46 -24.66 13.93
CA ILE A 512 -2.07 -25.01 13.63
C ILE A 512 -2.08 -26.08 12.56
N TYR A 513 -1.54 -25.73 11.39
CA TYR A 513 -1.40 -26.61 10.24
C TYR A 513 0.00 -27.23 10.26
N PHE A 514 0.10 -28.52 10.56
CA PHE A 514 1.37 -29.23 10.63
C PHE A 514 1.53 -30.18 9.45
N THR A 515 2.65 -30.08 8.72
CA THR A 515 2.82 -30.85 7.46
C THR A 515 3.09 -32.34 7.68
N GLY A 516 3.55 -32.73 8.87
CA GLY A 516 3.81 -34.11 9.26
C GLY A 516 2.65 -34.79 10.00
N THR A 517 2.89 -36.01 10.47
CA THR A 517 1.91 -36.80 11.24
C THR A 517 1.73 -36.32 12.69
N GLU A 518 0.71 -36.83 13.37
CA GLU A 518 0.52 -36.61 14.80
C GLU A 518 1.68 -37.16 15.65
N GLU A 519 2.29 -38.29 15.26
CA GLU A 519 3.48 -38.84 15.91
C GLU A 519 4.70 -37.93 15.73
N GLN A 520 4.89 -37.36 14.53
CA GLN A 520 5.94 -36.36 14.29
C GLN A 520 5.71 -35.13 15.19
N TRP A 521 4.50 -34.56 15.22
CA TRP A 521 4.16 -33.41 16.08
C TRP A 521 4.43 -33.69 17.56
N ASN A 522 4.05 -34.87 18.04
CA ASN A 522 4.29 -35.29 19.41
C ASN A 522 5.79 -35.52 19.73
N SER A 523 6.63 -35.78 18.73
CA SER A 523 8.09 -35.87 18.90
C SER A 523 8.80 -34.52 19.05
N ILE A 524 8.20 -33.42 18.57
CA ILE A 524 8.80 -32.08 18.61
C ILE A 524 9.06 -31.63 20.04
N ARG A 525 10.31 -31.27 20.34
CA ARG A 525 10.74 -30.80 21.66
C ARG A 525 10.21 -29.39 21.94
N LYS A 526 9.12 -29.31 22.71
CA LYS A 526 8.51 -28.05 23.16
C LYS A 526 9.10 -27.64 24.51
N ILE A 527 9.47 -26.37 24.66
CA ILE A 527 10.14 -25.83 25.86
C ILE A 527 9.24 -24.77 26.50
N GLY A 528 9.05 -24.85 27.83
CA GLY A 528 8.30 -23.84 28.58
C GLY A 528 6.79 -23.90 28.36
N ASP A 529 6.14 -22.74 28.33
CA ASP A 529 4.67 -22.61 28.25
C ASP A 529 4.15 -22.92 26.83
N THR A 530 3.30 -23.95 26.74
CA THR A 530 2.64 -24.45 25.53
C THR A 530 1.15 -24.06 25.44
N THR A 531 0.59 -23.37 26.45
CA THR A 531 -0.86 -23.15 26.61
C THR A 531 -1.54 -22.32 25.52
N SER A 532 -0.78 -21.67 24.64
CA SER A 532 -1.34 -20.98 23.45
C SER A 532 -1.52 -21.94 22.28
N MET A 533 -0.65 -22.95 22.14
CA MET A 533 -0.81 -24.02 21.13
C MET A 533 -1.84 -25.06 21.56
N GLU A 534 -1.93 -25.38 22.86
CA GLU A 534 -2.91 -26.34 23.42
C GLU A 534 -4.38 -25.94 23.26
N LYS A 535 -4.65 -24.68 22.89
CA LYS A 535 -6.01 -24.15 22.63
C LYS A 535 -6.39 -24.19 21.16
N ALA A 536 -5.44 -24.44 20.27
CA ALA A 536 -5.64 -24.44 18.82
C ALA A 536 -6.06 -25.82 18.29
N THR A 537 -6.82 -25.83 17.21
CA THR A 537 -7.11 -27.01 16.40
C THR A 537 -5.84 -27.45 15.68
N MET A 538 -5.41 -28.69 15.89
CA MET A 538 -4.29 -29.28 15.16
C MET A 538 -4.78 -29.92 13.86
N HIS A 539 -4.19 -29.54 12.73
CA HIS A 539 -4.44 -30.12 11.41
C HIS A 539 -3.17 -30.83 10.93
N TYR A 540 -3.13 -32.17 11.00
CA TYR A 540 -1.95 -32.98 10.66
C TYR A 540 -1.94 -33.42 9.18
N ASN A 541 -0.74 -33.70 8.65
CA ASN A 541 -0.50 -34.04 7.24
C ASN A 541 -0.95 -32.93 6.27
N TYR A 542 -0.89 -31.67 6.73
CA TYR A 542 -1.25 -30.52 5.90
C TYR A 542 -0.29 -30.40 4.72
N VAL A 543 -0.83 -30.29 3.51
CA VAL A 543 -0.05 -29.99 2.30
C VAL A 543 -0.27 -28.50 2.00
N PRO A 544 0.76 -27.64 2.15
CA PRO A 544 0.69 -26.26 1.70
C PRO A 544 0.32 -26.22 0.23
N ALA A 545 -0.48 -25.22 -0.17
CA ALA A 545 -0.77 -25.02 -1.59
C ALA A 545 0.57 -24.79 -2.32
N PRO A 546 0.84 -25.46 -3.46
CA PRO A 546 2.10 -25.28 -4.17
C PRO A 546 2.24 -23.81 -4.60
N ASP A 547 3.30 -23.14 -4.13
CA ASP A 547 3.62 -21.76 -4.52
C ASP A 547 3.68 -21.69 -6.05
N PRO A 548 2.88 -20.81 -6.71
CA PRO A 548 2.67 -20.87 -8.14
C PRO A 548 3.93 -20.47 -8.94
N ASN A 549 4.72 -21.50 -9.27
CA ASN A 549 5.87 -21.55 -10.17
C ASN A 549 6.89 -20.37 -10.06
N PRO A 550 8.07 -20.57 -9.46
CA PRO A 550 9.06 -19.49 -9.23
C PRO A 550 9.82 -19.02 -10.48
N ASP A 551 9.33 -19.31 -11.70
CA ASP A 551 9.96 -18.96 -13.00
C ASP A 551 9.00 -18.19 -13.94
N ASP A 552 7.84 -17.73 -13.44
CA ASP A 552 6.96 -16.77 -14.14
C ASP A 552 7.04 -15.39 -13.48
N GLY A 553 7.38 -14.37 -14.26
CA GLY A 553 7.77 -13.03 -13.78
C GLY A 553 6.63 -12.08 -13.38
N ASP A 554 5.53 -12.59 -12.80
CA ASP A 554 4.35 -11.80 -12.41
C ASP A 554 4.12 -11.78 -10.89
N ASP A 555 4.36 -10.62 -10.26
CA ASP A 555 4.32 -10.46 -8.80
C ASP A 555 2.99 -9.87 -8.30
N ASN A 556 1.97 -10.71 -8.09
CA ASN A 556 0.81 -10.31 -7.27
C ASN A 556 0.04 -11.47 -6.64
N SER A 557 0.28 -11.73 -5.35
CA SER A 557 -0.56 -12.61 -4.52
C SER A 557 -0.55 -12.16 -3.06
N ASN A 558 -1.60 -11.43 -2.67
CA ASN A 558 -1.92 -11.11 -1.27
C ASN A 558 -2.91 -12.15 -0.72
N PRO A 559 -2.65 -12.80 0.44
CA PRO A 559 -3.43 -13.95 0.92
C PRO A 559 -4.65 -13.57 1.78
N GLY A 560 -5.52 -14.56 2.01
CA GLY A 560 -6.68 -14.52 2.91
C GLY A 560 -8.00 -14.82 2.19
N GLY A 561 -8.74 -15.89 2.48
CA GLY A 561 -8.45 -17.06 3.33
C GLY A 561 -9.70 -17.57 4.05
N ASP A 562 -9.88 -18.90 4.07
CA ASP A 562 -10.67 -19.71 5.02
C ASP A 562 -12.19 -19.43 5.17
N ASN A 563 -13.06 -20.37 5.54
CA ASN A 563 -13.04 -21.84 5.59
C ASN A 563 -14.52 -22.33 5.62
N ASP A 564 -14.82 -23.60 5.25
CA ASP A 564 -15.58 -24.53 6.13
C ASP A 564 -15.93 -25.92 5.52
N ASN A 565 -15.31 -26.94 6.12
CA ASN A 565 -15.90 -28.19 6.63
C ASN A 565 -16.91 -29.08 5.83
N ASN A 566 -16.40 -30.26 5.47
CA ASN A 566 -16.91 -31.60 5.84
C ASN A 566 -18.43 -31.90 5.90
N ASN A 567 -18.93 -32.75 4.98
CA ASN A 567 -19.29 -34.15 5.30
C ASN A 567 -19.52 -35.00 4.02
N PRO A 568 -19.60 -36.36 4.09
CA PRO A 568 -19.43 -37.23 2.93
C PRO A 568 -20.70 -37.96 2.45
N GLY A 569 -20.54 -38.65 1.32
CA GLY A 569 -21.56 -39.51 0.70
C GLY A 569 -22.20 -38.86 -0.53
N GLY A 570 -22.45 -39.59 -1.62
CA GLY A 570 -22.10 -40.99 -1.88
C GLY A 570 -22.63 -41.46 -3.23
N ASP A 571 -22.26 -42.69 -3.58
CA ASP A 571 -22.93 -43.56 -4.55
C ASP A 571 -23.34 -43.00 -5.93
N ASN A 572 -22.44 -43.28 -6.88
CA ASN A 572 -22.71 -44.21 -7.99
C ASN A 572 -23.14 -43.70 -9.38
N ASP A 573 -22.74 -44.56 -10.33
CA ASP A 573 -23.44 -44.94 -11.55
C ASP A 573 -23.46 -44.02 -12.77
N ASN A 574 -22.34 -44.16 -13.49
CA ASN A 574 -22.29 -44.90 -14.76
C ASN A 574 -22.44 -44.16 -16.10
N ASN A 575 -21.44 -44.43 -16.94
CA ASN A 575 -21.45 -44.60 -18.38
C ASN A 575 -21.92 -43.43 -19.28
N ASN A 576 -21.09 -42.83 -20.15
CA ASN A 576 -20.21 -43.42 -21.18
C ASN A 576 -21.00 -44.16 -22.29
N PRO A 577 -20.78 -43.88 -23.59
CA PRO A 577 -20.30 -42.62 -24.20
C PRO A 577 -21.01 -42.26 -25.53
N GLY A 578 -20.57 -41.15 -26.12
CA GLY A 578 -20.28 -41.11 -27.56
C GLY A 578 -21.43 -40.67 -28.48
N GLY A 579 -21.02 -40.03 -29.58
CA GLY A 579 -21.91 -39.39 -30.55
C GLY A 579 -21.14 -38.43 -31.44
N ASP A 580 -20.07 -38.92 -32.05
CA ASP A 580 -19.22 -38.15 -32.97
C ASP A 580 -19.98 -37.66 -34.22
N ASN A 581 -19.42 -36.62 -34.86
CA ASN A 581 -19.62 -36.25 -36.28
C ASN A 581 -21.05 -35.81 -36.70
N ASP A 582 -21.29 -34.76 -37.49
CA ASP A 582 -20.43 -34.08 -38.45
C ASP A 582 -21.22 -32.91 -39.09
N ASN A 583 -20.45 -31.97 -39.65
CA ASN A 583 -20.77 -31.16 -40.82
C ASN A 583 -22.04 -30.27 -40.91
N ASN A 584 -21.76 -28.97 -40.77
CA ASN A 584 -21.78 -28.03 -41.90
C ASN A 584 -23.16 -27.68 -42.53
N SER A 585 -23.75 -26.59 -42.02
CA SER A 585 -24.58 -25.65 -42.81
C SER A 585 -23.83 -25.20 -44.09
N PRO A 586 -24.48 -24.75 -45.18
CA PRO A 586 -25.07 -23.39 -45.13
C PRO A 586 -26.28 -23.06 -46.03
N GLY A 587 -27.05 -22.05 -45.60
CA GLY A 587 -27.61 -21.00 -46.46
C GLY A 587 -28.96 -21.26 -47.16
N GLY A 588 -29.70 -20.20 -47.50
CA GLY A 588 -30.91 -20.32 -48.33
C GLY A 588 -32.10 -19.37 -48.10
N ASP A 589 -31.85 -18.13 -47.68
CA ASP A 589 -32.56 -16.87 -48.00
C ASP A 589 -34.03 -16.83 -48.53
N ASN A 590 -34.73 -15.78 -48.05
CA ASN A 590 -35.76 -14.95 -48.72
C ASN A 590 -37.27 -15.29 -48.67
N ASP A 591 -37.99 -14.29 -48.13
CA ASP A 591 -39.21 -13.62 -48.64
C ASP A 591 -40.46 -14.42 -49.10
N ASN A 592 -41.61 -14.19 -48.44
CA ASN A 592 -42.56 -13.12 -48.87
C ASN A 592 -43.94 -13.13 -48.17
N ASN A 593 -44.62 -11.97 -48.26
CA ASN A 593 -46.08 -11.78 -48.38
C ASN A 593 -47.07 -12.22 -47.27
N ASN A 594 -47.58 -11.19 -46.57
CA ASN A 594 -49.00 -10.88 -46.27
C ASN A 594 -49.96 -11.35 -47.42
N PRO A 595 -51.29 -11.68 -47.24
CA PRO A 595 -52.20 -10.92 -46.34
C PRO A 595 -53.46 -11.59 -45.72
N GLY A 596 -54.03 -10.89 -44.74
CA GLY A 596 -55.50 -10.69 -44.63
C GLY A 596 -56.30 -11.60 -43.69
N GLY A 597 -57.37 -11.05 -43.10
CA GLY A 597 -58.35 -11.76 -42.27
C GLY A 597 -59.19 -10.80 -41.40
N ASP A 598 -60.47 -10.62 -41.73
CA ASP A 598 -61.34 -9.59 -41.15
C ASP A 598 -62.17 -10.04 -39.93
N ASN A 599 -62.50 -9.04 -39.10
CA ASN A 599 -63.81 -8.78 -38.47
C ASN A 599 -64.39 -9.52 -37.23
N ASP A 600 -65.11 -8.67 -36.49
CA ASP A 600 -66.40 -8.85 -35.79
C ASP A 600 -66.53 -9.52 -34.39
N ASN A 601 -66.50 -8.65 -33.36
CA ASN A 601 -67.71 -8.14 -32.66
C ASN A 601 -68.61 -9.12 -31.85
N SER A 602 -68.71 -8.93 -30.52
CA SER A 602 -69.99 -8.76 -29.78
C SER A 602 -69.82 -8.57 -28.27
N ASN A 603 -70.70 -7.76 -27.66
CA ASN A 603 -70.93 -7.61 -26.20
C ASN A 603 -72.40 -8.00 -25.88
N PRO A 604 -72.70 -8.68 -24.77
CA PRO A 604 -73.28 -8.02 -23.58
C PRO A 604 -72.78 -8.62 -22.24
N GLY A 605 -73.05 -8.10 -21.04
CA GLY A 605 -73.84 -6.95 -20.56
C GLY A 605 -74.48 -7.26 -19.19
N GLY A 606 -74.64 -6.27 -18.29
CA GLY A 606 -75.26 -6.47 -16.96
C GLY A 606 -75.15 -5.27 -16.01
N ASP A 607 -76.09 -5.14 -15.06
CA ASP A 607 -76.37 -3.90 -14.31
C ASP A 607 -76.11 -3.94 -12.77
N LYS A 608 -75.74 -2.76 -12.22
CA LYS A 608 -76.21 -2.01 -11.00
C LYS A 608 -77.16 -2.65 -9.95
N PRO A 609 -77.42 -2.00 -8.77
CA PRO A 609 -76.73 -0.90 -8.04
C PRO A 609 -76.68 -1.00 -6.46
N GLY A 610 -76.06 0.00 -5.80
CA GLY A 610 -76.48 0.52 -4.46
C GLY A 610 -75.81 -0.05 -3.19
N ASP A 611 -75.94 0.57 -2.00
CA ASP A 611 -76.30 1.97 -1.67
C ASP A 611 -75.94 2.37 -0.20
N ASN A 612 -75.43 3.59 0.01
CA ASN A 612 -75.47 4.40 1.26
C ASN A 612 -74.74 3.86 2.56
N PRO A 613 -74.81 4.48 3.78
CA PRO A 613 -73.59 5.12 4.35
C PRO A 613 -73.32 4.97 5.88
N GLY A 614 -72.24 5.60 6.38
CA GLY A 614 -72.37 6.56 7.51
C GLY A 614 -71.48 6.40 8.76
N SER A 615 -70.87 7.52 9.20
CA SER A 615 -70.24 7.80 10.53
C SER A 615 -69.05 6.93 11.00
N GLY A 616 -68.10 7.44 11.80
CA GLY A 616 -67.84 8.83 12.23
C GLY A 616 -66.96 8.91 13.49
N SER A 617 -66.15 9.99 13.61
CA SER A 617 -65.50 10.56 14.83
C SER A 617 -64.76 9.64 15.83
N GLY A 618 -63.51 9.98 16.22
CA GLY A 618 -62.89 9.31 17.39
C GLY A 618 -61.38 9.48 17.61
N ASP A 619 -60.97 10.68 18.01
CA ASP A 619 -59.68 11.08 18.59
C ASP A 619 -58.85 10.05 19.41
N ASN A 620 -57.53 10.04 19.11
CA ASN A 620 -56.40 10.14 20.08
C ASN A 620 -55.88 8.88 20.84
N SER A 621 -54.70 9.04 21.47
CA SER A 621 -54.01 8.19 22.46
C SER A 621 -53.29 6.90 22.01
N SER A 622 -52.06 7.09 21.52
CA SER A 622 -50.78 6.46 21.97
C SER A 622 -50.74 5.14 22.79
N ASN A 623 -49.65 4.39 22.53
CA ASN A 623 -48.93 3.42 23.38
C ASN A 623 -49.36 1.92 23.40
N ASN A 624 -48.72 1.14 22.52
CA ASN A 624 -47.69 0.14 22.86
C ASN A 624 -47.95 -0.84 24.03
N THR A 625 -48.12 -2.15 23.74
CA THR A 625 -47.19 -3.25 24.12
C THR A 625 -47.62 -4.63 23.58
N GLY A 626 -46.66 -5.38 22.99
CA GLY A 626 -46.32 -6.76 23.41
C GLY A 626 -47.23 -7.98 23.12
N SER A 627 -46.81 -8.79 22.13
CA SER A 627 -46.81 -10.28 22.10
C SER A 627 -48.13 -11.08 21.97
N GLY A 628 -48.12 -12.17 21.17
CA GLY A 628 -49.20 -13.16 21.14
C GLY A 628 -49.22 -14.20 20.00
N SER A 629 -48.58 -15.37 20.23
CA SER A 629 -48.86 -16.71 19.65
C SER A 629 -48.76 -17.02 18.14
N ASP A 630 -48.08 -18.14 17.86
CA ASP A 630 -47.88 -18.81 16.57
C ASP A 630 -49.14 -19.46 15.96
N LYS A 631 -49.15 -19.69 14.63
CA LYS A 631 -48.92 -21.05 14.05
C LYS A 631 -48.99 -21.12 12.50
N THR A 632 -48.19 -22.05 11.96
CA THR A 632 -48.33 -22.92 10.74
C THR A 632 -49.41 -22.60 9.68
N GLU A 633 -49.19 -22.79 8.37
CA GLU A 633 -48.34 -23.80 7.70
C GLU A 633 -47.93 -23.37 6.26
N SER A 634 -47.20 -24.24 5.53
CA SER A 634 -46.69 -24.03 4.15
C SER A 634 -47.76 -24.41 3.08
N THR A 635 -47.65 -24.10 1.76
CA THR A 635 -46.56 -24.43 0.81
C THR A 635 -46.53 -23.61 -0.49
N SER A 636 -45.34 -23.55 -1.11
CA SER A 636 -45.02 -23.41 -2.55
C SER A 636 -45.88 -22.52 -3.48
N GLY A 637 -45.26 -21.44 -3.98
CA GLY A 637 -45.65 -20.74 -5.21
C GLY A 637 -44.50 -19.83 -5.69
N THR A 638 -44.11 -19.90 -6.97
CA THR A 638 -42.87 -19.28 -7.48
C THR A 638 -43.02 -17.80 -7.88
N SER A 639 -41.88 -17.09 -7.79
CA SER A 639 -41.52 -15.82 -8.45
C SER A 639 -41.94 -14.47 -7.82
N SER A 640 -40.99 -13.53 -7.93
CA SER A 640 -41.09 -12.07 -7.82
C SER A 640 -41.19 -11.38 -6.43
N ASN A 641 -40.50 -10.23 -6.35
CA ASN A 641 -40.74 -9.07 -5.47
C ASN A 641 -40.59 -9.19 -3.94
N ARG A 642 -39.34 -9.05 -3.48
CA ARG A 642 -38.92 -7.98 -2.54
C ARG A 642 -37.49 -7.56 -2.94
N ASN A 643 -37.11 -6.30 -3.16
CA ASN A 643 -37.85 -5.05 -3.33
C ASN A 643 -38.72 -4.53 -2.17
N SER A 644 -38.13 -4.51 -0.96
CA SER A 644 -38.56 -3.62 0.13
C SER A 644 -37.54 -2.49 0.37
N ASP A 645 -36.24 -2.80 0.33
CA ASP A 645 -35.24 -1.97 1.03
C ASP A 645 -34.63 -0.87 0.14
N MET A 646 -34.61 -1.06 -1.19
CA MET A 646 -34.12 -0.05 -2.13
C MET A 646 -35.04 1.19 -2.27
N LYS A 647 -36.20 1.25 -1.60
CA LYS A 647 -37.04 2.45 -1.60
C LYS A 647 -36.46 3.64 -0.84
N ALA A 648 -35.50 3.42 0.06
CA ALA A 648 -34.87 4.49 0.83
C ALA A 648 -33.74 5.23 0.09
N ALA A 649 -33.07 4.57 -0.87
CA ALA A 649 -31.82 5.06 -1.47
C ALA A 649 -31.97 5.86 -2.77
N VAL A 650 -33.16 5.86 -3.40
CA VAL A 650 -33.35 6.39 -4.77
C VAL A 650 -33.91 7.83 -4.80
N GLU A 651 -34.37 8.37 -3.67
CA GLU A 651 -34.95 9.72 -3.60
C GLU A 651 -33.99 10.82 -3.09
N THR A 652 -32.82 10.45 -2.54
CA THR A 652 -31.91 11.37 -1.84
C THR A 652 -30.81 11.99 -2.70
N TRP A 653 -30.42 11.38 -3.82
CA TRP A 653 -29.43 11.94 -4.76
C TRP A 653 -30.06 12.31 -6.11
N LYS A 654 -29.65 13.45 -6.66
CA LYS A 654 -30.08 13.94 -7.98
C LYS A 654 -28.85 14.39 -8.76
N PRO A 655 -28.61 13.87 -9.99
CA PRO A 655 -27.42 14.24 -10.76
C PRO A 655 -27.45 15.74 -11.10
N THR A 656 -26.39 16.46 -10.75
CA THR A 656 -26.30 17.93 -10.87
C THR A 656 -25.62 18.34 -12.17
N THR A 657 -24.57 17.65 -12.60
CA THR A 657 -23.83 17.94 -13.85
C THR A 657 -24.51 17.36 -15.10
N PRO A 658 -24.17 17.82 -16.32
CA PRO A 658 -24.67 17.23 -17.57
C PRO A 658 -24.25 15.77 -17.76
N ASP A 659 -23.02 15.41 -17.43
CA ASP A 659 -22.50 14.05 -17.66
C ASP A 659 -23.01 13.04 -16.62
N GLU A 660 -23.28 13.46 -15.38
CA GLU A 660 -24.05 12.62 -14.46
C GLU A 660 -25.48 12.43 -14.93
N LYS A 661 -26.14 13.47 -15.45
CA LYS A 661 -27.50 13.33 -16.03
C LYS A 661 -27.50 12.36 -17.21
N LYS A 662 -26.43 12.36 -18.04
CA LYS A 662 -26.19 11.41 -19.13
C LYS A 662 -25.99 9.97 -18.59
N ARG A 663 -25.05 9.76 -17.66
CA ARG A 663 -24.79 8.43 -17.06
C ARG A 663 -26.01 7.88 -16.31
N TYR A 664 -26.72 8.73 -15.57
CA TYR A 664 -27.93 8.38 -14.82
C TYR A 664 -29.14 8.11 -15.75
N ALA A 665 -29.23 8.77 -16.92
CA ALA A 665 -30.25 8.47 -17.92
C ALA A 665 -30.08 7.08 -18.56
N CYS A 666 -28.84 6.56 -18.63
CA CYS A 666 -28.57 5.17 -19.04
C CYS A 666 -28.95 4.14 -17.96
N VAL A 667 -29.29 4.57 -16.72
CA VAL A 667 -29.75 3.64 -15.67
C VAL A 667 -31.25 3.42 -15.78
N GLY A 668 -31.60 2.19 -16.16
CA GLY A 668 -32.98 1.76 -16.33
C GLY A 668 -33.79 1.78 -15.04
N LYS A 669 -35.01 2.33 -15.13
CA LYS A 669 -35.99 2.33 -14.01
C LYS A 669 -36.84 1.06 -13.94
N GLU A 670 -36.99 0.34 -15.04
CA GLU A 670 -37.56 -1.02 -15.04
C GLU A 670 -36.44 -2.03 -14.71
N ALA A 671 -36.77 -3.06 -13.91
CA ALA A 671 -35.83 -4.12 -13.54
C ALA A 671 -35.29 -4.85 -14.78
N VAL A 672 -34.06 -5.36 -14.70
CA VAL A 672 -33.46 -6.10 -15.81
C VAL A 672 -34.23 -7.41 -15.99
N GLN A 673 -34.70 -7.66 -17.21
CA GLN A 673 -35.25 -8.95 -17.61
C GLN A 673 -34.17 -9.70 -18.37
N TYR A 674 -33.73 -10.83 -17.83
CA TYR A 674 -32.71 -11.68 -18.43
C TYR A 674 -32.99 -13.15 -18.14
N THR A 675 -32.46 -14.01 -19.00
CA THR A 675 -32.49 -15.47 -18.88
C THR A 675 -31.04 -15.96 -18.92
N PRO A 676 -30.47 -16.49 -17.82
CA PRO A 676 -29.18 -17.17 -17.88
C PRO A 676 -29.33 -18.49 -18.63
N SER A 677 -28.28 -18.95 -19.33
CA SER A 677 -28.30 -20.31 -19.89
C SER A 677 -28.34 -21.35 -18.76
N LYS A 678 -29.01 -22.48 -19.04
CA LYS A 678 -29.05 -23.64 -18.15
C LYS A 678 -27.69 -24.34 -18.05
N ASP A 679 -26.83 -24.11 -19.04
CA ASP A 679 -25.50 -24.72 -19.16
C ASP A 679 -24.42 -23.88 -18.45
N ASN A 680 -24.79 -22.74 -17.83
CA ASN A 680 -23.88 -21.95 -17.02
C ASN A 680 -23.42 -22.77 -15.81
N ALA A 681 -22.11 -22.80 -15.57
CA ALA A 681 -21.51 -23.57 -14.48
C ALA A 681 -21.94 -23.11 -13.07
N TYR A 682 -22.61 -21.95 -12.95
CA TYR A 682 -23.14 -21.37 -11.73
C TYR A 682 -24.24 -20.33 -12.08
N GLN A 683 -25.07 -20.00 -11.10
CA GLN A 683 -26.13 -18.98 -11.24
C GLN A 683 -25.55 -17.57 -11.35
N ILE A 684 -26.31 -16.61 -11.89
CA ILE A 684 -25.91 -15.20 -12.02
C ILE A 684 -27.08 -14.25 -11.73
N ASP A 685 -26.77 -13.02 -11.31
CA ASP A 685 -27.73 -11.94 -11.11
C ASP A 685 -27.32 -10.68 -11.91
N ILE A 686 -28.27 -10.02 -12.60
CA ILE A 686 -28.02 -8.85 -13.45
C ILE A 686 -28.87 -7.66 -12.99
N LYS A 687 -28.23 -6.53 -12.69
CA LYS A 687 -28.87 -5.34 -12.13
C LYS A 687 -28.52 -4.09 -12.95
N ASN A 688 -29.47 -3.17 -13.13
CA ASN A 688 -29.16 -1.84 -13.68
C ASN A 688 -28.16 -1.15 -12.72
N ALA A 689 -27.10 -0.54 -13.25
CA ALA A 689 -26.06 0.08 -12.43
C ALA A 689 -25.63 1.45 -12.99
N ILE A 690 -25.45 2.45 -12.12
CA ILE A 690 -24.79 3.71 -12.49
C ILE A 690 -23.31 3.39 -12.66
N GLN A 691 -22.81 3.47 -13.90
CA GLN A 691 -21.40 3.15 -14.15
C GLN A 691 -20.48 4.31 -13.80
N GLY A 692 -19.36 3.98 -13.17
CA GLY A 692 -18.33 4.96 -12.80
C GLY A 692 -17.79 5.69 -14.04
N PRO A 693 -17.28 6.93 -13.89
CA PRO A 693 -16.83 7.74 -15.03
C PRO A 693 -15.84 7.02 -15.95
N MET A 694 -14.91 6.24 -15.38
CA MET A 694 -13.94 5.46 -16.17
C MET A 694 -14.59 4.34 -16.98
N CYS A 695 -15.47 3.52 -16.37
CA CYS A 695 -16.18 2.46 -17.08
C CYS A 695 -17.06 3.04 -18.21
N PHE A 696 -17.74 4.17 -17.94
CA PHE A 696 -18.55 4.85 -18.94
C PHE A 696 -17.71 5.41 -20.09
N LYS A 697 -16.58 6.06 -19.79
CA LYS A 697 -15.62 6.56 -20.78
C LYS A 697 -14.98 5.43 -21.60
N SER A 698 -14.71 4.26 -20.99
CA SER A 698 -14.24 3.05 -21.70
C SER A 698 -15.31 2.42 -22.59
N PHE A 699 -16.61 2.53 -22.29
CA PHE A 699 -17.64 2.20 -23.30
C PHE A 699 -17.59 3.18 -24.47
N GLU A 700 -17.43 4.47 -24.19
CA GLU A 700 -17.38 5.52 -25.21
C GLU A 700 -16.18 5.42 -26.16
N THR A 701 -15.02 4.88 -25.72
CA THR A 701 -13.85 4.70 -26.61
C THR A 701 -14.05 3.66 -27.71
N VAL A 702 -14.98 2.71 -27.57
CA VAL A 702 -15.33 1.72 -28.60
C VAL A 702 -16.75 1.85 -29.15
N LEU A 703 -17.48 2.89 -28.74
CA LEU A 703 -18.88 3.11 -29.09
C LEU A 703 -19.08 3.41 -30.58
N GLY A 704 -18.08 4.00 -31.26
CA GLY A 704 -18.18 4.38 -32.66
C GLY A 704 -19.33 5.35 -32.91
N ASP A 705 -20.32 4.92 -33.71
CA ASP A 705 -21.57 5.65 -33.98
C ASP A 705 -22.83 4.99 -33.37
N TYR A 706 -22.63 4.11 -32.37
CA TYR A 706 -23.70 3.62 -31.50
C TYR A 706 -23.98 4.63 -30.36
N THR A 707 -24.94 4.33 -29.49
CA THR A 707 -25.33 5.10 -28.31
C THR A 707 -25.50 4.16 -27.12
N ILE A 708 -25.00 4.53 -25.95
CA ILE A 708 -25.18 3.75 -24.71
C ILE A 708 -26.66 3.83 -24.30
N GLY A 709 -27.38 2.73 -24.51
CA GLY A 709 -28.80 2.62 -24.23
C GLY A 709 -29.08 2.29 -22.76
N ARG A 710 -28.35 1.31 -22.20
CA ARG A 710 -28.37 0.97 -20.77
C ARG A 710 -27.08 0.43 -20.23
N THR A 711 -26.92 0.50 -18.91
CA THR A 711 -25.78 -0.07 -18.19
C THR A 711 -26.18 -1.03 -17.07
N TYR A 712 -25.42 -2.11 -16.93
CA TYR A 712 -25.66 -3.20 -15.98
C TYR A 712 -24.38 -3.62 -15.26
N ASN A 713 -24.54 -4.20 -14.07
CA ASN A 713 -23.54 -5.07 -13.46
C ASN A 713 -24.07 -6.51 -13.42
N ILE A 714 -23.17 -7.47 -13.49
CA ILE A 714 -23.44 -8.91 -13.42
C ILE A 714 -22.68 -9.46 -12.21
N TYR A 715 -23.34 -10.30 -11.43
CA TYR A 715 -22.86 -10.83 -10.15
C TYR A 715 -23.00 -12.36 -10.10
N ALA A 716 -22.07 -13.04 -9.45
CA ALA A 716 -22.29 -14.39 -8.92
C ALA A 716 -23.04 -14.30 -7.57
N PRO A 717 -23.98 -15.21 -7.25
CA PRO A 717 -24.89 -15.07 -6.09
C PRO A 717 -24.36 -15.69 -4.78
N SER A 718 -23.06 -15.63 -4.52
CA SER A 718 -22.45 -16.05 -3.24
C SER A 718 -21.14 -15.30 -2.97
N ASP A 719 -20.97 -14.76 -1.76
CA ASP A 719 -19.99 -13.72 -1.42
C ASP A 719 -18.50 -14.17 -1.28
N THR A 720 -18.08 -15.23 -1.97
CA THR A 720 -16.76 -15.88 -1.77
C THR A 720 -15.88 -16.09 -3.00
N MET A 721 -16.30 -15.72 -4.24
CA MET A 721 -15.38 -15.77 -5.39
C MET A 721 -15.74 -14.80 -6.53
N TYR A 722 -14.77 -13.95 -6.90
CA TYR A 722 -14.78 -13.15 -8.15
C TYR A 722 -14.11 -13.88 -9.33
N SER A 723 -13.85 -15.20 -9.20
CA SER A 723 -13.34 -16.03 -10.29
C SER A 723 -14.36 -16.09 -11.44
N MET A 724 -13.83 -16.03 -12.65
CA MET A 724 -14.55 -16.19 -13.91
C MET A 724 -13.81 -17.21 -14.78
N ASP A 725 -13.32 -18.29 -14.17
CA ASP A 725 -12.55 -19.34 -14.85
C ASP A 725 -13.44 -20.22 -15.76
N LYS A 726 -14.73 -19.88 -15.87
CA LYS A 726 -15.74 -20.55 -16.70
C LYS A 726 -16.66 -19.50 -17.32
N GLU A 727 -16.77 -19.56 -18.64
CA GLU A 727 -17.67 -18.74 -19.46
C GLU A 727 -19.14 -18.94 -19.05
N ILE A 728 -19.88 -17.85 -18.92
CA ILE A 728 -21.33 -17.82 -18.76
C ILE A 728 -21.99 -17.32 -20.05
N GLN A 729 -23.17 -17.85 -20.38
CA GLN A 729 -24.06 -17.30 -21.40
C GLN A 729 -25.34 -16.74 -20.75
N PHE A 730 -25.82 -15.61 -21.23
CA PHE A 730 -27.13 -15.08 -20.83
C PHE A 730 -27.75 -14.25 -21.94
N THR A 731 -29.07 -14.20 -21.91
CA THR A 731 -29.93 -13.44 -22.83
C THR A 731 -30.58 -12.30 -22.05
N ILE A 732 -30.25 -11.04 -22.35
CA ILE A 732 -30.97 -9.87 -21.81
C ILE A 732 -32.11 -9.53 -22.77
N LYS A 733 -33.33 -9.30 -22.25
CA LYS A 733 -34.40 -8.68 -23.04
C LYS A 733 -34.12 -7.19 -23.19
N ILE A 734 -34.08 -6.70 -24.43
CA ILE A 734 -33.81 -5.30 -24.74
C ILE A 734 -34.91 -4.45 -24.10
N PRO A 735 -34.56 -3.46 -23.26
CA PRO A 735 -35.55 -2.69 -22.51
C PRO A 735 -36.52 -1.92 -23.41
N SER A 736 -37.81 -1.98 -23.07
CA SER A 736 -38.91 -1.41 -23.85
C SER A 736 -38.72 0.08 -24.18
N ALA A 737 -38.09 0.84 -23.27
CA ALA A 737 -37.79 2.25 -23.44
C ALA A 737 -36.72 2.60 -24.51
N ILE A 738 -35.91 1.62 -24.95
CA ILE A 738 -34.89 1.80 -25.99
C ILE A 738 -35.09 0.91 -27.22
N TYR A 739 -35.92 -0.13 -27.13
CA TYR A 739 -36.19 -1.06 -28.21
C TYR A 739 -36.85 -0.41 -29.43
N LYS A 740 -36.37 -0.79 -30.61
CA LYS A 740 -36.93 -0.60 -31.96
C LYS A 740 -36.43 -1.74 -32.85
N GLU A 741 -37.33 -2.27 -33.69
CA GLU A 741 -37.14 -3.38 -34.64
C GLU A 741 -35.98 -3.22 -35.64
N LYS A 742 -35.55 -1.98 -35.92
CA LYS A 742 -34.55 -1.66 -36.98
C LYS A 742 -33.27 -1.00 -36.45
N ARG A 743 -32.92 -1.28 -35.20
CA ARG A 743 -31.64 -0.89 -34.59
C ARG A 743 -30.72 -2.09 -34.52
N ASP A 744 -29.42 -1.85 -34.65
CA ASP A 744 -28.40 -2.83 -34.28
C ASP A 744 -28.10 -2.71 -32.77
N TYR A 745 -27.94 -3.82 -32.07
CA TYR A 745 -27.69 -3.88 -30.62
C TYR A 745 -26.45 -4.69 -30.31
N LYS A 746 -25.61 -4.19 -29.39
CA LYS A 746 -24.39 -4.87 -28.95
C LYS A 746 -24.19 -4.68 -27.46
N MET A 747 -23.36 -5.53 -26.86
CA MET A 747 -23.01 -5.44 -25.45
C MET A 747 -21.52 -5.14 -25.32
N ILE A 748 -21.15 -4.08 -24.61
CA ILE A 748 -19.76 -3.83 -24.21
C ILE A 748 -19.57 -4.32 -22.77
N CYS A 749 -18.48 -5.02 -22.48
CA CYS A 749 -17.94 -5.21 -21.13
C CYS A 749 -16.65 -4.39 -20.98
N VAL A 750 -16.35 -3.87 -19.79
CA VAL A 750 -15.04 -3.29 -19.46
C VAL A 750 -14.36 -4.21 -18.45
N THR A 751 -13.20 -4.78 -18.77
CA THR A 751 -12.48 -5.69 -17.86
C THR A 751 -11.82 -4.96 -16.68
N LYS A 752 -11.26 -5.72 -15.73
CA LYS A 752 -10.49 -5.21 -14.57
C LYS A 752 -9.46 -4.15 -14.96
N ASP A 753 -8.77 -4.34 -16.08
CA ASP A 753 -7.73 -3.44 -16.60
C ASP A 753 -8.28 -2.20 -17.34
N GLY A 754 -9.58 -1.94 -17.27
CA GLY A 754 -10.24 -0.84 -17.96
C GLY A 754 -10.43 -1.03 -19.48
N LYS A 755 -10.03 -2.18 -20.03
CA LYS A 755 -10.11 -2.50 -21.47
C LYS A 755 -11.53 -2.87 -21.87
N PRO A 756 -12.16 -2.18 -22.84
CA PRO A 756 -13.48 -2.55 -23.34
C PRO A 756 -13.42 -3.72 -24.35
N ILE A 757 -14.39 -4.62 -24.25
CA ILE A 757 -14.63 -5.74 -25.17
C ILE A 757 -16.05 -5.59 -25.72
N VAL A 758 -16.20 -5.55 -27.04
CA VAL A 758 -17.52 -5.50 -27.70
C VAL A 758 -17.94 -6.91 -28.09
N TYR A 759 -19.00 -7.40 -27.48
CA TYR A 759 -19.68 -8.64 -27.85
C TYR A 759 -20.75 -8.35 -28.92
N ASN A 760 -20.73 -9.14 -29.99
CA ASN A 760 -21.86 -9.25 -30.91
C ASN A 760 -22.93 -10.15 -30.29
N ASP A 761 -24.17 -10.01 -30.76
CA ASP A 761 -25.25 -10.92 -30.40
C ASP A 761 -24.97 -12.34 -30.91
N LEU A 762 -25.40 -13.33 -30.13
CA LEU A 762 -25.34 -14.76 -30.42
C LEU A 762 -26.72 -15.36 -30.70
N ASP A 763 -27.80 -14.60 -30.49
CA ASP A 763 -29.15 -14.97 -30.91
C ASP A 763 -29.62 -14.12 -32.12
N SER A 764 -30.85 -14.40 -32.60
CA SER A 764 -31.43 -13.79 -33.79
C SER A 764 -32.84 -13.22 -33.56
N ASN A 765 -33.25 -13.10 -32.29
CA ASN A 765 -34.52 -12.52 -31.88
C ASN A 765 -34.33 -11.03 -31.58
N PRO A 766 -34.93 -10.10 -32.36
CA PRO A 766 -34.66 -8.67 -32.23
C PRO A 766 -35.09 -8.05 -30.89
N GLU A 767 -35.90 -8.74 -30.07
CA GLU A 767 -36.23 -8.28 -28.71
C GLU A 767 -35.17 -8.64 -27.65
N THR A 768 -34.16 -9.44 -27.97
CA THR A 768 -33.12 -9.89 -27.02
C THR A 768 -31.72 -9.52 -27.48
N ILE A 769 -30.75 -9.74 -26.57
CA ILE A 769 -29.34 -9.88 -26.90
C ILE A 769 -28.73 -10.97 -26.04
N THR A 770 -28.14 -11.99 -26.68
CA THR A 770 -27.44 -13.08 -26.03
C THR A 770 -25.94 -12.93 -26.18
N ILE A 771 -25.20 -12.97 -25.07
CA ILE A 771 -23.73 -13.00 -25.12
C ILE A 771 -23.15 -14.10 -24.25
N LYS A 772 -21.92 -14.50 -24.59
CA LYS A 772 -21.02 -15.37 -23.83
C LYS A 772 -19.88 -14.54 -23.28
N THR A 773 -19.51 -14.71 -22.01
CA THR A 773 -18.48 -13.92 -21.36
C THR A 773 -17.90 -14.59 -20.12
N ASP A 774 -16.66 -14.25 -19.80
CA ASP A 774 -15.85 -14.73 -18.68
C ASP A 774 -15.33 -13.53 -17.85
N LYS A 775 -16.13 -12.47 -17.65
CA LYS A 775 -15.73 -11.20 -16.99
C LYS A 775 -16.84 -10.58 -16.11
N PHE A 776 -16.69 -10.48 -14.79
CA PHE A 776 -17.65 -9.81 -13.89
C PHE A 776 -17.28 -8.36 -13.56
N TYR A 777 -17.73 -7.43 -14.40
CA TYR A 777 -17.45 -5.99 -14.27
C TYR A 777 -18.63 -5.15 -14.80
N ALA A 778 -18.34 -3.99 -15.38
CA ALA A 778 -19.30 -3.07 -15.94
C ALA A 778 -19.74 -3.46 -17.36
N TYR A 779 -21.05 -3.51 -17.60
CA TYR A 779 -21.66 -3.79 -18.91
C TYR A 779 -22.48 -2.61 -19.44
N ALA A 780 -22.50 -2.46 -20.77
CA ALA A 780 -23.33 -1.50 -21.49
C ALA A 780 -24.02 -2.14 -22.71
N LEU A 781 -25.35 -2.11 -22.72
CA LEU A 781 -26.15 -2.36 -23.92
C LEU A 781 -26.16 -1.09 -24.76
N ILE A 782 -25.51 -1.16 -25.92
CA ILE A 782 -25.42 -0.08 -26.91
C ILE A 782 -26.37 -0.37 -28.07
N TYR A 783 -26.88 0.68 -28.71
CA TYR A 783 -27.70 0.55 -29.93
C TYR A 783 -27.31 1.58 -30.99
N LYS A 784 -27.74 1.34 -32.22
CA LYS A 784 -27.67 2.29 -33.34
C LYS A 784 -29.05 2.45 -33.96
#